data_AF-A0A917X372-F1
#
_entry.id   AF-A0A917X372-F1
#
_cell.length_a   1.000
_cell.length_b   1.000
_cell.length_c   1.000
_cell.angle_alpha   90.00
_cell.angle_beta   90.00
_cell.angle_gamma   90.00
#
_symmetry.space_group_name_H-M   'P 1'
#
loop_
_entity.id
_entity.type
_entity.pdbx_description
1 polymer ?
#
loop_
_entity_poly.entity_id
_entity_poly.type
_entity_poly.pdbx_seq_one_letter_code
_entity_poly.pdbx_strand_id
1 'polypeptide(L)'
;MTVLFIAGLVTGCITAISALGLVLTYVSSRVFNFAHGMFGLLSAWCFYQFNHVWNWPIWAAALLAIGVIPPVLGLTLWAVVFRKLSRASTVVKLAATIGLSVVVPPLMVVLFGTPVVTSPTGLAGNSTRLIRVLGVNLNMNQVLVIGLAVVIAIAMTVLIRGTGFGLAVRATVDSPTVSALQGTNPDFVQATSWMVGTTLAALSGVLLLPLLALETASYQLAFVTCFAAAVIGRMRSLTVTFVGAIAIGIIQELSGKYLPQNEYLTGLRTCVPFFVMMAVLVFYNFWRRDRRPVQEPPMITEDLKQDLSTKRTFSGRNVAYVLFVAVLLLLPFLIQPFWLGLVSVGVAMGIIFLSFTVVTGMGSGISLAQISFAAVGALTAAELANYHGWPVALAIPAAGVVAVPFGLLIALPAMRWAGLYLALGTLAFAFLVENLIFGIPRYNNFGSGISLPRPSLFGYDFWDDTSFLYLTLAVFAILAFLVVRLRSSTQGMLLGAVRGSERATAAMGYSTFRAKLYLFGFSSFIAGIGGGMYASYGGRATPPQFAAMLGVALMAVIVTFGTRSVLAALLAGTLFTVMPQLFSYFLSPGWQQVPAILFGLGAVGLANEPRGFLVHVTGGIQGLARRVRGPARDPGSDAGGPGGTPVVGPRELAVKSGASS
;
A
#
# COMPACT_ATOMS: atom_id res chain seq x y z
N MET A 1 -30.71 -23.01 -2.30
CA MET A 1 -29.29 -23.43 -2.31
C MET A 1 -28.71 -23.21 -3.69
N THR A 2 -29.37 -23.71 -4.74
CA THR A 2 -29.01 -23.52 -6.15
C THR A 2 -28.82 -22.07 -6.58
N VAL A 3 -29.69 -21.15 -6.13
CA VAL A 3 -29.58 -19.70 -6.43
C VAL A 3 -28.25 -19.11 -5.93
N LEU A 4 -27.91 -19.35 -4.66
CA LEU A 4 -26.67 -18.84 -4.04
C LEU A 4 -25.42 -19.50 -4.64
N PHE A 5 -25.51 -20.79 -4.99
CA PHE A 5 -24.42 -21.47 -5.68
C PHE A 5 -24.13 -20.83 -7.03
N ILE A 6 -25.17 -20.54 -7.84
CA ILE A 6 -24.96 -19.90 -9.15
C ILE A 6 -24.51 -18.44 -8.98
N ALA A 7 -25.06 -17.69 -8.03
CA ALA A 7 -24.57 -16.35 -7.73
C ALA A 7 -23.07 -16.37 -7.36
N GLY A 8 -22.66 -17.35 -6.55
CA GLY A 8 -21.26 -17.52 -6.13
C GLY A 8 -20.35 -17.99 -7.25
N LEU A 9 -20.89 -18.77 -8.19
CA LEU A 9 -20.19 -19.13 -9.43
C LEU A 9 -19.94 -17.88 -10.29
N VAL A 10 -20.93 -16.99 -10.44
CA VAL A 10 -20.79 -15.75 -11.23
C VAL A 10 -19.74 -14.83 -10.62
N THR A 11 -19.83 -14.54 -9.31
CA THR A 11 -18.83 -13.69 -8.63
C THR A 11 -17.45 -14.35 -8.67
N GLY A 12 -17.37 -15.66 -8.44
CA GLY A 12 -16.16 -16.46 -8.55
C GLY A 12 -15.52 -16.43 -9.94
N CYS A 13 -16.32 -16.47 -11.02
CA CYS A 13 -15.85 -16.35 -12.40
C CYS A 13 -15.21 -14.98 -12.68
N ILE A 14 -15.81 -13.89 -12.21
CA ILE A 14 -15.24 -12.53 -12.37
C ILE A 14 -13.93 -12.43 -11.59
N THR A 15 -13.92 -12.89 -10.33
CA THR A 15 -12.71 -12.94 -9.51
C THR A 15 -11.63 -13.81 -10.16
N ALA A 16 -12.00 -14.90 -10.83
CA ALA A 16 -11.08 -15.79 -11.52
C ALA A 16 -10.42 -15.11 -12.72
N ILE A 17 -11.19 -14.40 -13.56
CA ILE A 17 -10.66 -13.62 -14.71
C ILE A 17 -9.64 -12.60 -14.22
N SER A 18 -9.97 -11.83 -13.17
CA SER A 18 -9.03 -10.88 -12.57
C SER A 18 -7.79 -11.57 -12.00
N ALA A 19 -7.97 -12.64 -11.21
CA ALA A 19 -6.87 -13.32 -10.55
C ALA A 19 -5.88 -13.95 -11.55
N LEU A 20 -6.36 -14.45 -12.69
CA LEU A 20 -5.51 -14.95 -13.78
C LEU A 20 -4.59 -13.84 -14.32
N GLY A 21 -5.11 -12.63 -14.55
CA GLY A 21 -4.32 -11.48 -15.00
C GLY A 21 -3.28 -11.04 -13.96
N LEU A 22 -3.66 -11.02 -12.69
CA LEU A 22 -2.73 -10.72 -11.59
C LEU A 22 -1.62 -11.78 -11.46
N VAL A 23 -1.95 -13.07 -11.57
CA VAL A 23 -0.94 -14.14 -11.50
C VAL A 23 -0.01 -14.09 -12.70
N LEU A 24 -0.53 -13.85 -13.91
CA LEU A 24 0.31 -13.75 -15.12
C LEU A 24 1.35 -12.62 -15.01
N THR A 25 0.91 -11.43 -14.55
CA THR A 25 1.81 -10.29 -14.35
C THR A 25 2.85 -10.55 -13.26
N TYR A 26 2.45 -11.19 -12.16
CA TYR A 26 3.38 -11.55 -11.10
C TYR A 26 4.39 -12.62 -11.54
N VAL A 27 3.95 -13.66 -12.24
CA VAL A 27 4.79 -14.77 -12.68
C VAL A 27 5.91 -14.23 -13.57
N SER A 28 5.59 -13.45 -14.60
CA SER A 28 6.58 -12.94 -15.55
C SER A 28 7.51 -11.87 -14.98
N SER A 29 7.03 -10.97 -14.12
CA SER A 29 7.80 -9.80 -13.65
C SER A 29 8.31 -9.90 -12.20
N ARG A 30 7.78 -10.84 -11.41
CA ARG A 30 7.95 -10.91 -9.94
C ARG A 30 7.52 -9.65 -9.20
N VAL A 31 6.69 -8.80 -9.83
CA VAL A 31 6.08 -7.62 -9.22
C VAL A 31 4.61 -7.93 -8.95
N PHE A 32 4.19 -7.78 -7.69
CA PHE A 32 2.78 -7.93 -7.32
C PHE A 32 2.08 -6.60 -7.51
N ASN A 33 1.05 -6.57 -8.35
CA ASN A 33 0.38 -5.34 -8.72
C ASN A 33 -0.84 -5.03 -7.81
N PHE A 34 -0.65 -4.22 -6.77
CA PHE A 34 -1.76 -3.72 -5.95
C PHE A 34 -2.76 -2.82 -6.71
N ALA A 35 -2.35 -2.22 -7.82
CA ALA A 35 -3.23 -1.38 -8.65
C ALA A 35 -4.12 -2.18 -9.61
N HIS A 36 -4.02 -3.51 -9.63
CA HIS A 36 -4.72 -4.36 -10.62
C HIS A 36 -6.22 -4.05 -10.68
N GLY A 37 -6.89 -3.95 -9.54
CA GLY A 37 -8.32 -3.62 -9.51
C GLY A 37 -8.66 -2.22 -9.98
N MET A 38 -7.73 -1.28 -9.86
CA MET A 38 -7.97 0.10 -10.28
C MET A 38 -7.97 0.23 -11.80
N PHE A 39 -7.28 -0.65 -12.52
CA PHE A 39 -7.39 -0.73 -13.98
C PHE A 39 -8.74 -1.31 -14.42
N GLY A 40 -9.32 -2.20 -13.63
CA GLY A 40 -10.69 -2.65 -13.79
C GLY A 40 -11.69 -1.50 -13.63
N LEU A 41 -11.53 -0.69 -12.58
CA LEU A 41 -12.35 0.50 -12.34
C LEU A 41 -12.22 1.53 -13.48
N LEU A 42 -11.00 1.82 -13.92
CA LEU A 42 -10.73 2.71 -15.06
C LEU A 42 -11.47 2.24 -16.32
N SER A 43 -11.36 0.95 -16.65
CA SER A 43 -12.03 0.38 -17.82
C SER A 43 -13.55 0.43 -17.69
N ALA A 44 -14.09 0.16 -16.50
CA ALA A 44 -15.52 0.26 -16.22
C ALA A 44 -16.04 1.70 -16.42
N TRP A 45 -15.31 2.71 -15.95
CA TRP A 45 -15.62 4.12 -16.21
C TRP A 45 -15.53 4.48 -17.69
N CYS A 46 -14.47 4.07 -18.39
CA CYS A 46 -14.36 4.30 -19.83
C CYS A 46 -15.52 3.65 -20.60
N PHE A 47 -15.88 2.41 -20.26
CA PHE A 47 -16.99 1.72 -20.89
C PHE A 47 -18.32 2.44 -20.65
N TYR A 48 -18.60 2.82 -19.40
CA TYR A 48 -19.79 3.60 -19.04
C TYR A 48 -19.82 4.94 -19.79
N GLN A 49 -18.69 5.65 -19.84
CA GLN A 49 -18.58 6.92 -20.56
C GLN A 49 -18.88 6.75 -22.05
N PHE A 50 -18.27 5.76 -22.71
CA PHE A 50 -18.46 5.54 -24.14
C PHE A 50 -19.89 5.06 -24.45
N ASN A 51 -20.40 4.09 -23.71
CA ASN A 51 -21.70 3.50 -24.00
C ASN A 51 -22.88 4.37 -23.55
N HIS A 52 -22.82 4.94 -22.35
CA HIS A 52 -23.97 5.62 -21.75
C HIS A 52 -23.93 7.13 -21.97
N VAL A 53 -22.77 7.76 -21.79
CA VAL A 53 -22.67 9.23 -21.91
C VAL A 53 -22.51 9.65 -23.37
N TRP A 54 -21.68 8.94 -24.14
CA TRP A 54 -21.45 9.22 -25.56
C TRP A 54 -22.35 8.39 -26.49
N ASN A 55 -23.19 7.50 -25.95
CA ASN A 55 -24.16 6.69 -26.69
C ASN A 55 -23.54 5.77 -27.76
N TRP A 56 -22.30 5.33 -27.60
CA TRP A 56 -21.68 4.38 -28.51
C TRP A 56 -22.30 2.99 -28.38
N PRO A 57 -22.37 2.20 -29.47
CA PRO A 57 -22.83 0.84 -29.38
C PRO A 57 -21.90 0.00 -28.48
N ILE A 58 -22.48 -0.96 -27.75
CA ILE A 58 -21.79 -1.77 -26.73
C ILE A 58 -20.49 -2.39 -27.26
N TRP A 59 -20.50 -2.91 -28.48
CA TRP A 59 -19.33 -3.56 -29.07
C TRP A 59 -18.17 -2.58 -29.30
N ALA A 60 -18.46 -1.34 -29.71
CA ALA A 60 -17.44 -0.31 -29.95
C ALA A 60 -16.89 0.22 -28.61
N ALA A 61 -17.77 0.44 -27.64
CA ALA A 61 -17.38 0.80 -26.28
C ALA A 61 -16.50 -0.30 -25.64
N ALA A 62 -16.89 -1.58 -25.79
CA ALA A 62 -16.12 -2.72 -25.28
C ALA A 62 -14.76 -2.85 -25.98
N LEU A 63 -14.71 -2.68 -27.30
CA LEU A 63 -13.45 -2.77 -28.06
C LEU A 63 -12.42 -1.75 -27.57
N LEU A 64 -12.81 -0.49 -27.34
CA LEU A 64 -11.88 0.50 -26.80
C LEU A 64 -11.58 0.28 -25.31
N ALA A 65 -12.63 0.13 -24.48
CA ALA A 65 -12.48 0.07 -23.03
C ALA A 65 -11.76 -1.18 -22.54
N ILE A 66 -11.84 -2.30 -23.28
CA ILE A 66 -11.21 -3.59 -22.92
C ILE A 66 -10.04 -3.91 -23.86
N GLY A 67 -10.23 -3.72 -25.17
CA GLY A 67 -9.32 -4.19 -26.21
C GLY A 67 -8.19 -3.24 -26.61
N VAL A 68 -8.29 -1.94 -26.31
CA VAL A 68 -7.28 -0.94 -26.73
C VAL A 68 -6.66 -0.22 -25.54
N ILE A 69 -7.48 0.44 -24.71
CA ILE A 69 -6.99 1.26 -23.60
C ILE A 69 -6.17 0.43 -22.60
N PRO A 70 -6.65 -0.74 -22.11
CA PRO A 70 -5.91 -1.50 -21.11
C PRO A 70 -4.60 -2.12 -21.61
N PRO A 71 -4.50 -2.72 -22.82
CA PRO A 71 -3.21 -3.15 -23.36
C PRO A 71 -2.22 -1.99 -23.49
N VAL A 72 -2.65 -0.84 -24.03
CA VAL A 72 -1.77 0.33 -24.18
C VAL A 72 -1.30 0.82 -22.82
N LEU A 73 -2.20 0.86 -21.82
CA LEU A 73 -1.84 1.19 -20.45
C LEU A 73 -0.84 0.18 -19.87
N GLY A 74 -1.07 -1.13 -20.06
CA GLY A 74 -0.18 -2.18 -19.58
C GLY A 74 1.23 -2.07 -20.19
N LEU A 75 1.32 -1.83 -21.50
CA LEU A 75 2.58 -1.59 -22.20
C LEU A 75 3.28 -0.33 -21.68
N THR A 76 2.53 0.76 -21.49
CA THR A 76 3.06 2.04 -20.99
C THR A 76 3.60 1.90 -19.58
N LEU A 77 2.84 1.28 -18.67
CA LEU A 77 3.26 1.02 -17.30
C LEU A 77 4.49 0.13 -17.25
N TRP A 78 4.53 -0.91 -18.08
CA TRP A 78 5.71 -1.74 -18.22
C TRP A 78 6.92 -0.91 -18.66
N ALA A 79 6.80 -0.15 -19.75
CA ALA A 79 7.91 0.60 -20.34
C ALA A 79 8.44 1.71 -19.40
N VAL A 80 7.54 2.46 -18.76
CA VAL A 80 7.90 3.65 -17.97
C VAL A 80 8.28 3.29 -16.53
N VAL A 81 7.57 2.34 -15.92
CA VAL A 81 7.67 2.04 -14.48
C VAL A 81 8.34 0.68 -14.24
N PHE A 82 7.74 -0.41 -14.73
CA PHE A 82 8.13 -1.74 -14.26
C PHE A 82 9.42 -2.28 -14.87
N ARG A 83 9.77 -1.88 -16.09
CA ARG A 83 11.04 -2.25 -16.73
C ARG A 83 12.23 -1.80 -15.87
N LYS A 84 12.17 -0.58 -15.32
CA LYS A 84 13.20 -0.01 -14.43
C LYS A 84 13.21 -0.68 -13.05
N LEU A 85 12.05 -1.13 -12.57
CA LEU A 85 11.90 -1.80 -11.27
C LEU A 85 12.44 -3.23 -11.24
N SER A 86 12.77 -3.84 -12.38
CA SER A 86 13.22 -5.24 -12.46
C SER A 86 14.31 -5.59 -11.45
N ARG A 87 15.26 -4.67 -11.22
CA ARG A 87 16.40 -4.81 -10.27
C ARG A 87 16.16 -4.23 -8.87
N ALA A 88 15.02 -3.57 -8.64
CA ALA A 88 14.71 -2.93 -7.37
C ALA A 88 14.36 -3.96 -6.26
N SER A 89 14.53 -3.55 -5.00
CA SER A 89 14.14 -4.38 -3.86
C SER A 89 12.63 -4.65 -3.84
N THR A 90 12.21 -5.75 -3.21
CA THR A 90 10.78 -6.11 -3.12
C THR A 90 9.94 -4.99 -2.50
N VAL A 91 10.49 -4.25 -1.53
CA VAL A 91 9.81 -3.11 -0.90
C VAL A 91 9.54 -1.99 -1.91
N VAL A 92 10.53 -1.64 -2.74
CA VAL A 92 10.37 -0.60 -3.78
C VAL A 92 9.37 -1.04 -4.85
N LYS A 93 9.41 -2.31 -5.29
CA LYS A 93 8.45 -2.88 -6.24
C LYS A 93 7.01 -2.78 -5.73
N LEU A 94 6.78 -3.18 -4.47
CA LEU A 94 5.45 -3.11 -3.86
C LEU A 94 5.00 -1.67 -3.67
N ALA A 95 5.88 -0.78 -3.18
CA ALA A 95 5.55 0.62 -3.00
C ALA A 95 5.13 1.32 -4.29
N ALA A 96 5.80 1.04 -5.42
CA ALA A 96 5.41 1.60 -6.71
C ALA A 96 4.01 1.15 -7.14
N THR A 97 3.68 -0.14 -6.96
CA THR A 97 2.33 -0.64 -7.29
C THR A 97 1.24 -0.12 -6.34
N ILE A 98 1.60 0.10 -5.07
CA ILE A 98 0.74 0.76 -4.08
C ILE A 98 0.50 2.21 -4.49
N GLY A 99 1.55 2.94 -4.88
CA GLY A 99 1.43 4.30 -5.42
C GLY A 99 0.48 4.37 -6.61
N LEU A 100 0.60 3.44 -7.54
CA LEU A 100 -0.30 3.35 -8.69
C LEU A 100 -1.76 3.05 -8.29
N SER A 101 -1.97 2.26 -7.24
CA SER A 101 -3.33 2.01 -6.71
C SER A 101 -3.98 3.26 -6.10
N VAL A 102 -3.15 4.22 -5.68
CA VAL A 102 -3.58 5.50 -5.09
C VAL A 102 -3.79 6.57 -6.17
N VAL A 103 -3.06 6.51 -7.28
CA VAL A 103 -3.20 7.46 -8.39
C VAL A 103 -4.54 7.30 -9.11
N VAL A 104 -4.95 6.07 -9.39
CA VAL A 104 -6.04 5.82 -10.32
C VAL A 104 -7.41 6.32 -9.79
N PRO A 105 -7.83 6.06 -8.55
CA PRO A 105 -9.13 6.55 -8.06
C PRO A 105 -9.33 8.07 -8.12
N PRO A 106 -8.45 8.92 -7.57
CA PRO A 106 -8.60 10.37 -7.68
C PRO A 106 -8.49 10.83 -9.14
N LEU A 107 -7.70 10.16 -9.98
CA LEU A 107 -7.69 10.44 -11.41
C LEU A 107 -9.06 10.18 -12.06
N MET A 108 -9.79 9.15 -11.65
CA MET A 108 -11.14 8.88 -12.16
C MET A 108 -12.10 10.00 -11.77
N VAL A 109 -11.98 10.50 -10.55
CA VAL A 109 -12.77 11.63 -10.09
C VAL A 109 -12.48 12.89 -10.92
N VAL A 110 -11.22 13.14 -11.26
CA VAL A 110 -10.84 14.29 -12.11
C VAL A 110 -11.35 14.12 -13.55
N LEU A 111 -11.28 12.91 -14.12
CA LEU A 111 -11.66 12.66 -15.52
C LEU A 111 -13.16 12.53 -15.74
N PHE A 112 -13.88 11.89 -14.82
CA PHE A 112 -15.30 11.51 -14.97
C PHE A 112 -16.22 12.15 -13.92
N GLY A 113 -15.66 12.86 -12.93
CA GLY A 113 -16.42 13.41 -11.80
C GLY A 113 -16.69 12.39 -10.70
N THR A 114 -17.60 12.74 -9.79
CA THR A 114 -18.05 11.87 -8.68
C THR A 114 -19.49 11.31 -8.83
N PRO A 115 -19.99 10.92 -10.02
CA PRO A 115 -21.32 10.30 -10.05
C PRO A 115 -21.26 8.89 -9.45
N VAL A 116 -22.17 8.59 -8.52
CA VAL A 116 -22.44 7.21 -8.11
C VAL A 116 -23.48 6.65 -9.08
N VAL A 117 -23.06 5.74 -9.96
CA VAL A 117 -23.97 5.10 -10.92
C VAL A 117 -24.44 3.77 -10.34
N THR A 118 -25.70 3.71 -9.93
CA THR A 118 -26.26 2.56 -9.18
C THR A 118 -26.81 1.43 -10.06
N SER A 119 -26.87 1.60 -11.37
CA SER A 119 -27.32 0.56 -12.32
C SER A 119 -26.72 0.74 -13.72
N PRO A 120 -25.39 0.65 -13.88
CA PRO A 120 -24.79 0.80 -15.19
C PRO A 120 -25.06 -0.43 -16.08
N THR A 121 -25.16 -0.19 -17.38
CA THR A 121 -25.34 -1.22 -18.41
C THR A 121 -24.13 -2.17 -18.45
N GLY A 122 -24.40 -3.48 -18.46
CA GLY A 122 -23.38 -4.49 -18.68
C GLY A 122 -23.13 -4.80 -20.16
N LEU A 123 -22.22 -5.72 -20.43
CA LEU A 123 -21.89 -6.19 -21.80
C LEU A 123 -23.06 -6.85 -22.54
N ALA A 124 -24.04 -7.40 -21.82
CA ALA A 124 -25.28 -7.91 -22.44
C ALA A 124 -26.38 -6.85 -22.59
N GLY A 125 -26.06 -5.57 -22.34
CA GLY A 125 -27.00 -4.45 -22.33
C GLY A 125 -28.06 -4.57 -21.25
N ASN A 126 -29.18 -3.88 -21.45
CA ASN A 126 -30.37 -3.91 -20.58
C ASN A 126 -31.28 -5.11 -20.86
N SER A 127 -30.74 -6.21 -21.38
CA SER A 127 -31.56 -7.37 -21.72
C SER A 127 -32.26 -7.91 -20.46
N THR A 128 -33.59 -7.82 -20.44
CA THR A 128 -34.47 -8.43 -19.42
C THR A 128 -34.67 -9.92 -19.66
N ARG A 129 -33.99 -10.50 -20.67
CA ARG A 129 -34.10 -11.91 -21.03
C ARG A 129 -33.51 -12.76 -19.91
N LEU A 130 -34.38 -13.48 -19.22
CA LEU A 130 -34.02 -14.45 -18.20
C LEU A 130 -33.97 -15.85 -18.83
N ILE A 131 -32.89 -16.58 -18.58
CA ILE A 131 -32.76 -17.99 -18.97
C ILE A 131 -32.87 -18.83 -17.72
N ARG A 132 -33.76 -19.82 -17.72
CA ARG A 132 -33.93 -20.74 -16.58
C ARG A 132 -32.93 -21.89 -16.69
N VAL A 133 -31.97 -21.95 -15.77
CA VAL A 133 -30.97 -23.02 -15.66
C VAL A 133 -31.09 -23.65 -14.28
N LEU A 134 -31.29 -24.98 -14.22
CA LEU A 134 -31.44 -25.72 -12.95
C LEU A 134 -32.50 -25.12 -12.00
N GLY A 135 -33.59 -24.60 -12.56
CA GLY A 135 -34.67 -23.95 -11.80
C GLY A 135 -34.38 -22.52 -11.32
N VAL A 136 -33.24 -21.93 -11.69
CA VAL A 136 -32.84 -20.56 -11.35
C VAL A 136 -32.87 -19.66 -12.58
N ASN A 137 -33.47 -18.48 -12.45
CA ASN A 137 -33.51 -17.49 -13.53
C ASN A 137 -32.20 -16.69 -13.55
N LEU A 138 -31.44 -16.79 -14.65
CA LEU A 138 -30.20 -16.06 -14.84
C LEU A 138 -30.38 -14.93 -15.84
N ASN A 139 -29.83 -13.76 -15.51
CA ASN A 139 -29.72 -12.64 -16.44
C ASN A 139 -28.67 -12.96 -17.52
N MET A 140 -28.87 -12.47 -18.74
CA MET A 140 -27.89 -12.59 -19.84
C MET A 140 -26.47 -12.12 -19.45
N ASN A 141 -26.33 -11.09 -18.60
CA ASN A 141 -25.03 -10.67 -18.08
C ASN A 141 -24.33 -11.77 -17.26
N GLN A 142 -25.08 -12.52 -16.44
CA GLN A 142 -24.54 -13.63 -15.63
C GLN A 142 -24.12 -14.81 -16.52
N VAL A 143 -24.91 -15.12 -17.55
CA VAL A 143 -24.58 -16.17 -18.52
C VAL A 143 -23.31 -15.80 -19.30
N LEU A 144 -23.21 -14.53 -19.73
CA LEU A 144 -22.04 -14.00 -20.43
C LEU A 144 -20.78 -14.11 -19.56
N VAL A 145 -20.87 -13.74 -18.26
CA VAL A 145 -19.76 -13.88 -17.31
C VAL A 145 -19.25 -15.32 -17.24
N ILE A 146 -20.15 -16.29 -17.08
CA ILE A 146 -19.77 -17.72 -16.98
C ILE A 146 -19.13 -18.20 -18.29
N GLY A 147 -19.76 -17.90 -19.43
CA GLY A 147 -19.24 -18.28 -20.74
C GLY A 147 -17.86 -17.70 -21.01
N LEU A 148 -17.68 -16.41 -20.75
CA LEU A 148 -16.40 -15.73 -20.98
C LEU A 148 -15.30 -16.21 -20.03
N ALA A 149 -15.63 -16.55 -18.78
CA ALA A 149 -14.68 -17.15 -17.86
C ALA A 149 -14.17 -18.51 -18.35
N VAL A 150 -15.04 -19.35 -18.92
CA VAL A 150 -14.63 -20.64 -19.54
C VAL A 150 -13.73 -20.39 -20.75
N VAL A 151 -14.13 -19.48 -21.65
CA VAL A 151 -13.30 -19.14 -22.83
C VAL A 151 -11.93 -18.64 -22.42
N ILE A 152 -11.84 -17.77 -21.41
CA ILE A 152 -10.57 -17.23 -20.93
C ILE A 152 -9.73 -18.29 -20.23
N ALA A 153 -10.33 -19.19 -19.45
CA ALA A 153 -9.61 -20.29 -18.82
C ALA A 153 -8.96 -21.21 -19.87
N ILE A 154 -9.70 -21.52 -20.95
CA ILE A 154 -9.18 -22.31 -22.08
C ILE A 154 -8.09 -21.52 -22.80
N ALA A 155 -8.35 -20.27 -23.16
CA ALA A 155 -7.39 -19.41 -23.87
C ALA A 155 -6.08 -19.23 -23.09
N MET A 156 -6.14 -19.00 -21.77
CA MET A 156 -4.96 -18.91 -20.92
C MET A 156 -4.23 -20.25 -20.79
N THR A 157 -4.95 -21.36 -20.73
CA THR A 157 -4.34 -22.70 -20.70
C THR A 157 -3.60 -22.98 -22.00
N VAL A 158 -4.20 -22.70 -23.15
CA VAL A 158 -3.57 -22.84 -24.47
C VAL A 158 -2.38 -21.89 -24.59
N LEU A 159 -2.53 -20.62 -24.23
CA LEU A 159 -1.46 -19.63 -24.28
C LEU A 159 -0.24 -20.09 -23.46
N ILE A 160 -0.46 -20.57 -22.24
CA ILE A 160 0.63 -20.90 -21.34
C ILE A 160 1.21 -22.28 -21.62
N ARG A 161 0.41 -23.29 -21.98
CA ARG A 161 0.90 -24.66 -22.18
C ARG A 161 1.23 -24.97 -23.64
N GLY A 162 0.48 -24.42 -24.59
CA GLY A 162 0.53 -24.79 -26.00
C GLY A 162 1.24 -23.80 -26.93
N THR A 163 1.75 -22.65 -26.46
CA THR A 163 2.43 -21.68 -27.33
C THR A 163 3.89 -21.45 -26.94
N GLY A 164 4.69 -21.00 -27.91
CA GLY A 164 6.08 -20.57 -27.68
C GLY A 164 6.20 -19.40 -26.70
N PHE A 165 5.19 -18.51 -26.65
CA PHE A 165 5.11 -17.47 -25.63
C PHE A 165 5.00 -18.06 -24.21
N GLY A 166 4.19 -19.09 -24.01
CA GLY A 166 4.08 -19.79 -22.73
C GLY A 166 5.39 -20.45 -22.28
N LEU A 167 6.17 -20.98 -23.23
CA LEU A 167 7.51 -21.49 -22.98
C LEU A 167 8.46 -20.36 -22.56
N ALA A 168 8.45 -19.24 -23.27
CA ALA A 168 9.25 -18.05 -22.96
C ALA A 168 8.89 -17.44 -21.58
N VAL A 169 7.61 -17.42 -21.21
CA VAL A 169 7.15 -17.04 -19.86
C VAL A 169 7.78 -17.96 -18.82
N ARG A 170 7.66 -19.29 -18.97
CA ARG A 170 8.24 -20.24 -18.00
C ARG A 170 9.76 -20.10 -17.89
N ALA A 171 10.46 -19.94 -19.00
CA ALA A 171 11.91 -19.74 -19.01
C ALA A 171 12.32 -18.43 -18.30
N THR A 172 11.61 -17.33 -18.58
CA THR A 172 11.84 -16.03 -17.95
C THR A 172 11.55 -16.06 -16.45
N VAL A 173 10.55 -16.81 -16.02
CA VAL A 173 10.16 -16.97 -14.60
C VAL A 173 11.27 -17.61 -13.78
N ASP A 174 11.97 -18.59 -14.36
CA ASP A 174 13.05 -19.31 -13.69
C ASP A 174 14.30 -18.43 -13.61
N SER A 175 14.72 -17.84 -14.72
CA SER A 175 15.76 -16.80 -14.71
C SER A 175 15.68 -15.91 -15.96
N PRO A 176 15.33 -14.62 -15.82
CA PRO A 176 15.33 -13.68 -16.94
C PRO A 176 16.70 -13.56 -17.62
N THR A 177 17.78 -13.58 -16.83
CA THR A 177 19.16 -13.44 -17.33
C THR A 177 19.57 -14.64 -18.20
N VAL A 178 19.42 -15.86 -17.69
CA VAL A 178 19.68 -17.10 -18.46
C VAL A 178 18.78 -17.20 -19.68
N SER A 179 17.50 -16.84 -19.57
CA SER A 179 16.57 -16.84 -20.71
C SER A 179 17.00 -15.86 -21.81
N ALA A 180 17.55 -14.69 -21.45
CA ALA A 180 18.12 -13.74 -22.38
C ALA A 180 19.37 -14.30 -23.11
N LEU A 181 20.24 -15.03 -22.40
CA LEU A 181 21.40 -15.69 -23.00
C LEU A 181 21.01 -16.78 -24.00
N GLN A 182 19.85 -17.40 -23.82
CA GLN A 182 19.28 -18.38 -24.75
C GLN A 182 18.50 -17.72 -25.92
N GLY A 183 18.57 -16.39 -26.08
CA GLY A 183 17.95 -15.67 -27.21
C GLY A 183 16.46 -15.34 -27.02
N THR A 184 15.87 -15.63 -25.86
CA THR A 184 14.52 -15.13 -25.54
C THR A 184 14.60 -13.65 -25.18
N ASN A 185 13.60 -12.84 -25.51
CA ASN A 185 13.53 -11.44 -25.08
C ASN A 185 12.64 -11.31 -23.82
N PRO A 186 13.19 -11.21 -22.59
CA PRO A 186 12.38 -11.13 -21.37
C PRO A 186 11.56 -9.84 -21.28
N ASP A 187 12.04 -8.78 -21.93
CA ASP A 187 11.34 -7.48 -21.98
C ASP A 187 10.04 -7.62 -22.76
N PHE A 188 10.07 -8.29 -23.92
CA PHE A 188 8.85 -8.59 -24.69
C PHE A 188 7.88 -9.47 -23.89
N VAL A 189 8.39 -10.54 -23.25
CA VAL A 189 7.57 -11.44 -22.45
C VAL A 189 6.86 -10.71 -21.30
N GLN A 190 7.59 -9.85 -20.59
CA GLN A 190 7.01 -9.03 -19.53
C GLN A 190 6.01 -8.02 -20.08
N ALA A 191 6.34 -7.27 -21.15
CA ALA A 191 5.45 -6.30 -21.77
C ALA A 191 4.11 -6.92 -22.16
N THR A 192 4.14 -8.04 -22.89
CA THR A 192 2.91 -8.77 -23.29
C THR A 192 2.15 -9.29 -22.07
N SER A 193 2.84 -9.79 -21.04
CA SER A 193 2.19 -10.22 -19.80
C SER A 193 1.48 -9.06 -19.09
N TRP A 194 2.07 -7.86 -19.09
CA TRP A 194 1.45 -6.65 -18.56
C TRP A 194 0.22 -6.24 -19.37
N MET A 195 0.30 -6.26 -20.70
CA MET A 195 -0.84 -5.99 -21.59
C MET A 195 -2.01 -6.95 -21.33
N VAL A 196 -1.74 -8.26 -21.32
CA VAL A 196 -2.78 -9.27 -21.06
C VAL A 196 -3.34 -9.13 -19.64
N GLY A 197 -2.48 -8.88 -18.66
CA GLY A 197 -2.89 -8.71 -17.27
C GLY A 197 -3.82 -7.52 -17.05
N THR A 198 -3.52 -6.36 -17.64
CA THR A 198 -4.39 -5.17 -17.57
C THR A 198 -5.68 -5.36 -18.36
N THR A 199 -5.66 -6.08 -19.48
CA THR A 199 -6.88 -6.45 -20.22
C THR A 199 -7.80 -7.36 -19.42
N LEU A 200 -7.26 -8.38 -18.73
CA LEU A 200 -8.07 -9.25 -17.88
C LEU A 200 -8.65 -8.50 -16.67
N ALA A 201 -7.88 -7.55 -16.10
CA ALA A 201 -8.38 -6.64 -15.07
C ALA A 201 -9.55 -5.80 -15.59
N ALA A 202 -9.34 -5.15 -16.74
CA ALA A 202 -10.33 -4.33 -17.42
C ALA A 202 -11.61 -5.08 -17.73
N LEU A 203 -11.48 -6.27 -18.30
CA LEU A 203 -12.62 -7.13 -18.59
C LEU A 203 -13.40 -7.49 -17.33
N SER A 204 -12.72 -7.93 -16.27
CA SER A 204 -13.39 -8.21 -14.99
C SER A 204 -14.09 -6.98 -14.40
N GLY A 205 -13.50 -5.79 -14.56
CA GLY A 205 -14.11 -4.52 -14.15
C GLY A 205 -15.40 -4.21 -14.90
N VAL A 206 -15.39 -4.31 -16.23
CA VAL A 206 -16.61 -4.10 -17.05
C VAL A 206 -17.67 -5.14 -16.74
N LEU A 207 -17.29 -6.39 -16.45
CA LEU A 207 -18.22 -7.45 -16.04
C LEU A 207 -18.86 -7.20 -14.67
N LEU A 208 -18.27 -6.36 -13.80
CA LEU A 208 -18.85 -6.00 -12.50
C LEU A 208 -19.94 -4.93 -12.58
N LEU A 209 -20.01 -4.14 -13.65
CA LEU A 209 -21.00 -3.07 -13.84
C LEU A 209 -22.44 -3.49 -13.51
N PRO A 210 -22.98 -4.60 -14.06
CA PRO A 210 -24.37 -4.99 -13.75
C PRO A 210 -24.56 -5.58 -12.34
N LEU A 211 -23.49 -5.79 -11.57
CA LEU A 211 -23.54 -6.39 -10.22
C LEU A 211 -23.30 -5.38 -9.10
N LEU A 212 -22.53 -4.32 -9.37
CA LEU A 212 -22.10 -3.36 -8.36
C LEU A 212 -22.30 -1.94 -8.87
N ALA A 213 -22.61 -1.01 -7.96
CA ALA A 213 -22.54 0.41 -8.27
C ALA A 213 -21.14 0.79 -8.76
N LEU A 214 -21.07 1.66 -9.77
CA LEU A 214 -19.81 2.18 -10.29
C LEU A 214 -19.26 3.21 -9.31
N GLU A 215 -18.58 2.70 -8.29
CA GLU A 215 -17.94 3.48 -7.23
C GLU A 215 -16.62 2.82 -6.83
N THR A 216 -15.64 3.65 -6.46
CA THR A 216 -14.30 3.21 -6.05
C THR A 216 -14.31 2.15 -4.96
N ALA A 217 -15.10 2.33 -3.88
CA ALA A 217 -15.09 1.42 -2.73
C ALA A 217 -15.56 0.00 -3.12
N SER A 218 -16.64 -0.10 -3.91
CA SER A 218 -17.18 -1.36 -4.42
C SER A 218 -16.16 -2.13 -5.25
N TYR A 219 -15.46 -1.44 -6.15
CA TYR A 219 -14.43 -2.06 -7.00
C TYR A 219 -13.18 -2.43 -6.19
N GLN A 220 -12.72 -1.57 -5.27
CA GLN A 220 -11.60 -1.90 -4.39
C GLN A 220 -11.87 -3.21 -3.64
N LEU A 221 -13.03 -3.33 -3.00
CA LEU A 221 -13.41 -4.52 -2.25
C LEU A 221 -13.50 -5.77 -3.16
N ALA A 222 -14.16 -5.65 -4.30
CA ALA A 222 -14.32 -6.76 -5.25
C ALA A 222 -12.97 -7.29 -5.75
N PHE A 223 -12.04 -6.40 -6.09
CA PHE A 223 -10.73 -6.80 -6.61
C PHE A 223 -9.77 -7.33 -5.55
N VAL A 224 -9.94 -7.00 -4.27
CA VAL A 224 -9.11 -7.63 -3.22
C VAL A 224 -9.41 -9.13 -3.12
N THR A 225 -10.61 -9.58 -3.49
CA THR A 225 -10.93 -11.01 -3.53
C THR A 225 -10.06 -11.80 -4.52
N CYS A 226 -9.58 -11.15 -5.59
CA CYS A 226 -8.69 -11.80 -6.56
C CYS A 226 -7.28 -12.01 -5.98
N PHE A 227 -6.87 -11.19 -5.00
CA PHE A 227 -5.61 -11.38 -4.28
C PHE A 227 -5.65 -12.67 -3.45
N ALA A 228 -6.78 -12.94 -2.80
CA ALA A 228 -6.99 -14.19 -2.06
C ALA A 228 -6.90 -15.41 -2.99
N ALA A 229 -7.56 -15.35 -4.15
CA ALA A 229 -7.49 -16.42 -5.15
C ALA A 229 -6.06 -16.65 -5.69
N ALA A 230 -5.34 -15.56 -5.98
CA ALA A 230 -3.96 -15.63 -6.46
C ALA A 230 -3.01 -16.24 -5.40
N VAL A 231 -3.26 -15.98 -4.12
CA VAL A 231 -2.55 -16.59 -2.99
C VAL A 231 -2.80 -18.10 -2.90
N ILE A 232 -4.03 -18.58 -3.13
CA ILE A 232 -4.33 -20.03 -3.25
C ILE A 232 -3.50 -20.66 -4.36
N GLY A 233 -3.39 -19.99 -5.51
CA GLY A 233 -2.52 -20.43 -6.61
C GLY A 233 -1.02 -20.25 -6.38
N ARG A 234 -0.61 -19.82 -5.18
CA ARG A 234 0.78 -19.49 -4.80
C ARG A 234 1.46 -18.52 -5.75
N MET A 235 0.65 -17.67 -6.40
CA MET A 235 1.10 -16.74 -7.43
C MET A 235 1.88 -17.42 -8.58
N ARG A 236 1.67 -18.72 -8.83
CA ARG A 236 2.37 -19.47 -9.89
C ARG A 236 1.43 -20.31 -10.74
N SER A 237 0.40 -20.91 -10.13
CA SER A 237 -0.51 -21.82 -10.82
C SER A 237 -1.80 -21.11 -11.21
N LEU A 238 -1.97 -20.87 -12.51
CA LEU A 238 -3.19 -20.27 -13.07
C LEU A 238 -4.42 -21.16 -12.85
N THR A 239 -4.28 -22.48 -13.04
CA THR A 239 -5.39 -23.43 -12.86
C THR A 239 -5.87 -23.46 -11.41
N VAL A 240 -4.96 -23.55 -10.44
CA VAL A 240 -5.32 -23.57 -9.01
C VAL A 240 -5.89 -22.20 -8.60
N THR A 241 -5.40 -21.10 -9.17
CA THR A 241 -5.96 -19.76 -8.96
C THR A 241 -7.41 -19.68 -9.44
N PHE A 242 -7.70 -20.20 -10.63
CA PHE A 242 -9.04 -20.17 -11.23
C PHE A 242 -10.05 -20.97 -10.38
N VAL A 243 -9.69 -22.20 -10.02
CA VAL A 243 -10.54 -23.05 -9.15
C VAL A 243 -10.69 -22.43 -7.77
N GLY A 244 -9.62 -21.88 -7.20
CA GLY A 244 -9.64 -21.18 -5.92
C GLY A 244 -10.56 -19.95 -5.92
N ALA A 245 -10.57 -19.16 -7.00
CA ALA A 245 -11.47 -18.02 -7.15
C ALA A 245 -12.94 -18.44 -7.19
N ILE A 246 -13.27 -19.48 -7.95
CA ILE A 246 -14.63 -20.04 -7.99
C ILE A 246 -15.04 -20.55 -6.62
N ALA A 247 -14.16 -21.27 -5.92
CA ALA A 247 -14.43 -21.75 -4.57
C ALA A 247 -14.68 -20.60 -3.59
N ILE A 248 -13.86 -19.54 -3.62
CA ILE A 248 -14.07 -18.35 -2.78
C ILE A 248 -15.44 -17.73 -3.04
N GLY A 249 -15.82 -17.50 -4.30
CA GLY A 249 -17.11 -16.92 -4.66
C GLY A 249 -18.30 -17.75 -4.18
N ILE A 250 -18.25 -19.07 -4.38
CA ILE A 250 -19.27 -20.01 -3.90
C ILE A 250 -19.37 -20.00 -2.37
N ILE A 251 -18.23 -20.07 -1.66
CA ILE A 251 -18.21 -20.07 -0.19
C ILE A 251 -18.76 -18.73 0.34
N GLN A 252 -18.39 -17.60 -0.28
CA GLN A 252 -18.88 -16.28 0.10
C GLN A 252 -20.40 -16.16 -0.10
N GLU A 253 -20.98 -16.67 -1.18
CA GLU A 253 -22.45 -16.60 -1.33
C GLU A 253 -23.19 -17.59 -0.42
N LEU A 254 -22.67 -18.81 -0.26
CA LEU A 254 -23.26 -19.80 0.65
C LEU A 254 -23.17 -19.35 2.12
N SER A 255 -22.11 -18.65 2.50
CA SER A 255 -21.94 -18.09 3.84
C SER A 255 -23.12 -17.21 4.26
N GLY A 256 -23.75 -16.50 3.33
CA GLY A 256 -24.91 -15.65 3.61
C GLY A 256 -26.12 -16.44 4.13
N LYS A 257 -26.24 -17.72 3.78
CA LYS A 257 -27.32 -18.60 4.23
C LYS A 257 -26.95 -19.41 5.47
N TYR A 258 -25.72 -19.91 5.55
CA TYR A 258 -25.34 -20.91 6.55
C TYR A 258 -24.68 -20.33 7.81
N LEU A 259 -24.12 -19.12 7.74
CA LEU A 259 -23.50 -18.51 8.91
C LEU A 259 -24.53 -17.74 9.75
N PRO A 260 -24.36 -17.71 11.09
CA PRO A 260 -25.28 -17.01 11.97
C PRO A 260 -25.39 -15.53 11.59
N GLN A 261 -26.60 -15.08 11.32
CA GLN A 261 -26.90 -13.66 11.10
C GLN A 261 -27.19 -12.99 12.44
N ASN A 262 -26.17 -12.90 13.29
CA ASN A 262 -26.26 -12.22 14.57
C ASN A 262 -25.66 -10.81 14.45
N GLU A 263 -26.09 -9.91 15.32
CA GLU A 263 -25.66 -8.50 15.35
C GLU A 263 -24.14 -8.33 15.38
N TYR A 264 -23.42 -9.28 16.00
CA TYR A 264 -21.95 -9.26 16.11
C TYR A 264 -21.20 -9.82 14.89
N LEU A 265 -21.88 -10.49 13.95
CA LEU A 265 -21.25 -11.20 12.82
C LEU A 265 -21.74 -10.72 11.44
N THR A 266 -22.29 -9.51 11.37
CA THR A 266 -22.84 -8.89 10.16
C THR A 266 -21.86 -8.85 8.98
N GLY A 267 -20.57 -8.57 9.23
CA GLY A 267 -19.54 -8.49 8.20
C GLY A 267 -18.90 -9.82 7.79
N LEU A 268 -19.31 -10.94 8.39
CA LEU A 268 -18.57 -12.21 8.28
C LEU A 268 -18.61 -12.79 6.85
N ARG A 269 -19.70 -12.59 6.11
CA ARG A 269 -19.80 -12.95 4.68
C ARG A 269 -18.75 -12.21 3.83
N THR A 270 -18.64 -10.89 4.00
CA THR A 270 -17.68 -10.06 3.27
C THR A 270 -16.23 -10.43 3.59
N CYS A 271 -15.99 -11.00 4.77
CA CYS A 271 -14.67 -11.41 5.25
C CYS A 271 -14.16 -12.75 4.71
N VAL A 272 -15.01 -13.56 4.05
CA VAL A 272 -14.63 -14.91 3.59
C VAL A 272 -13.33 -14.92 2.77
N PRO A 273 -13.14 -14.06 1.75
CA PRO A 273 -11.90 -14.06 0.96
C PRO A 273 -10.65 -13.73 1.80
N PHE A 274 -10.78 -12.87 2.81
CA PHE A 274 -9.67 -12.46 3.67
C PHE A 274 -9.32 -13.53 4.70
N PHE A 275 -10.33 -14.24 5.25
CA PHE A 275 -10.10 -15.42 6.06
C PHE A 275 -9.39 -16.51 5.28
N VAL A 276 -9.85 -16.80 4.05
CA VAL A 276 -9.21 -17.79 3.18
C VAL A 276 -7.78 -17.37 2.86
N MET A 277 -7.54 -16.10 2.48
CA MET A 277 -6.19 -15.57 2.25
C MET A 277 -5.29 -15.75 3.47
N MET A 278 -5.75 -15.34 4.66
CA MET A 278 -5.01 -15.48 5.91
C MET A 278 -4.71 -16.96 6.24
N ALA A 279 -5.72 -17.83 6.17
CA ALA A 279 -5.60 -19.26 6.44
C ALA A 279 -4.61 -19.94 5.50
N VAL A 280 -4.68 -19.64 4.20
CA VAL A 280 -3.78 -20.20 3.19
C VAL A 280 -2.33 -19.75 3.41
N LEU A 281 -2.11 -18.47 3.74
CA LEU A 281 -0.77 -17.96 4.06
C LEU A 281 -0.17 -18.59 5.32
N VAL A 282 -0.99 -18.85 6.34
CA VAL A 282 -0.56 -19.56 7.56
C VAL A 282 -0.28 -21.03 7.25
N PHE A 283 -1.18 -21.69 6.53
CA PHE A 283 -1.11 -23.12 6.20
C PHE A 283 0.12 -23.46 5.35
N TYR A 284 0.34 -22.77 4.23
CA TYR A 284 1.49 -23.05 3.35
C TYR A 284 2.83 -22.90 4.04
N ASN A 285 2.86 -22.06 5.05
CA ASN A 285 4.04 -21.74 5.81
C ASN A 285 4.27 -22.72 6.98
N PHE A 286 3.21 -23.26 7.58
CA PHE A 286 3.32 -24.34 8.56
C PHE A 286 3.82 -25.64 7.93
N TRP A 287 3.42 -25.91 6.68
CA TRP A 287 3.73 -27.17 5.99
C TRP A 287 5.11 -27.18 5.30
N ARG A 288 5.75 -26.02 5.09
CA ARG A 288 7.11 -25.93 4.56
C ARG A 288 8.14 -26.25 5.66
N ARG A 289 8.52 -27.52 5.79
CA ARG A 289 9.59 -27.95 6.70
C ARG A 289 11.00 -27.62 6.21
N ASP A 290 11.23 -27.49 4.89
CA ASP A 290 12.60 -27.30 4.37
C ASP A 290 12.73 -26.46 3.10
N ARG A 291 13.92 -25.84 2.97
CA ARG A 291 14.44 -25.04 1.85
C ARG A 291 13.84 -23.64 1.67
N ARG A 292 14.38 -22.69 2.44
CA ARG A 292 14.35 -21.27 2.11
C ARG A 292 15.27 -21.09 0.88
N PRO A 293 14.77 -20.72 -0.32
CA PRO A 293 15.63 -20.49 -1.47
C PRO A 293 16.70 -19.46 -1.07
N VAL A 294 17.97 -19.67 -1.40
CA VAL A 294 19.04 -18.68 -1.23
C VAL A 294 18.57 -17.42 -1.96
N GLN A 295 18.05 -16.46 -1.20
CA GLN A 295 17.75 -15.16 -1.76
C GLN A 295 19.12 -14.52 -1.81
N GLU A 296 19.61 -14.29 -3.03
CA GLU A 296 20.86 -13.56 -3.22
C GLU A 296 20.83 -12.36 -2.28
N PRO A 297 21.86 -12.17 -1.44
CA PRO A 297 21.93 -10.97 -0.63
C PRO A 297 21.73 -9.80 -1.59
N PRO A 298 20.84 -8.83 -1.28
CA PRO A 298 20.80 -7.62 -2.08
C PRO A 298 22.24 -7.14 -2.17
N MET A 299 22.76 -7.09 -3.40
CA MET A 299 24.09 -6.57 -3.71
C MET A 299 24.23 -5.29 -2.88
N ILE A 300 25.19 -5.27 -1.93
CA ILE A 300 25.30 -4.29 -0.84
C ILE A 300 24.69 -2.97 -1.31
N THR A 301 23.44 -2.74 -0.93
CA THR A 301 22.74 -1.58 -1.46
C THR A 301 23.47 -0.36 -0.94
N GLU A 302 23.59 0.67 -1.78
CA GLU A 302 24.08 1.99 -1.38
C GLU A 302 23.40 2.50 -0.08
N ASP A 303 22.19 2.01 0.23
CA ASP A 303 21.49 2.17 1.51
C ASP A 303 22.32 1.81 2.76
N LEU A 304 23.09 0.70 2.74
CA LEU A 304 23.92 0.29 3.89
C LEU A 304 25.16 1.18 4.05
N LYS A 305 25.72 1.64 2.92
CA LYS A 305 26.84 2.60 2.91
C LYS A 305 26.42 3.97 3.47
N GLN A 306 25.16 4.38 3.29
CA GLN A 306 24.65 5.63 3.85
C GLN A 306 24.36 5.57 5.34
N ASP A 307 23.81 4.48 5.90
CA ASP A 307 23.67 4.36 7.37
C ASP A 307 25.03 4.45 8.08
N LEU A 308 26.10 4.00 7.41
CA LEU A 308 27.48 4.16 7.86
C LEU A 308 28.03 5.58 7.66
N SER A 309 27.67 6.30 6.58
CA SER A 309 28.15 7.67 6.31
C SER A 309 27.36 8.78 7.02
N THR A 310 26.12 8.52 7.43
CA THR A 310 25.22 9.49 8.11
C THR A 310 25.64 9.78 9.55
N LYS A 311 26.66 9.08 10.08
CA LYS A 311 27.26 9.40 11.38
C LYS A 311 28.02 10.73 11.42
N ARG A 312 28.24 11.45 10.31
CA ARG A 312 29.17 12.61 10.25
C ARG A 312 28.59 14.02 10.00
N THR A 313 27.28 14.24 9.85
CA THR A 313 26.72 15.61 9.68
C THR A 313 25.58 15.92 10.65
N PHE A 314 25.92 15.98 11.94
CA PHE A 314 24.98 16.23 13.04
C PHE A 314 24.53 17.71 13.16
N SER A 315 25.23 18.67 12.55
CA SER A 315 25.01 20.10 12.81
C SER A 315 23.86 20.74 11.99
N GLY A 316 23.70 20.41 10.70
CA GLY A 316 22.68 21.05 9.84
C GLY A 316 21.26 20.48 9.98
N ARG A 317 21.14 19.20 10.38
CA ARG A 317 19.85 18.50 10.45
C ARG A 317 19.04 18.90 11.69
N ASN A 318 19.72 19.22 12.80
CA ASN A 318 19.09 19.65 14.05
C ASN A 318 18.44 21.03 13.93
N VAL A 319 19.02 21.93 13.14
CA VAL A 319 18.45 23.26 12.87
C VAL A 319 17.13 23.15 12.11
N ALA A 320 17.03 22.27 11.11
CA ALA A 320 15.78 22.02 10.39
C ALA A 320 14.68 21.41 11.28
N TYR A 321 15.04 20.53 12.22
CA TYR A 321 14.10 19.98 13.20
C TYR A 321 13.58 21.06 14.16
N VAL A 322 14.47 21.88 14.71
CA VAL A 322 14.11 22.97 15.63
C VAL A 322 13.26 24.01 14.91
N LEU A 323 13.63 24.41 13.70
CA LEU A 323 12.84 25.35 12.88
C LEU A 323 11.45 24.80 12.56
N PHE A 324 11.33 23.53 12.18
CA PHE A 324 10.03 22.97 11.84
C PHE A 324 9.09 22.88 13.04
N VAL A 325 9.61 22.44 14.19
CA VAL A 325 8.83 22.41 15.44
C VAL A 325 8.48 23.82 15.90
N ALA A 326 9.41 24.78 15.78
CA ALA A 326 9.14 26.18 16.09
C ALA A 326 8.05 26.78 15.19
N VAL A 327 8.05 26.47 13.88
CA VAL A 327 6.99 26.89 12.96
C VAL A 327 5.65 26.34 13.42
N LEU A 328 5.55 25.03 13.72
CA LEU A 328 4.30 24.43 14.20
C LEU A 328 3.79 25.06 15.51
N LEU A 329 4.69 25.41 16.43
CA LEU A 329 4.34 26.07 17.68
C LEU A 329 3.82 27.50 17.49
N LEU A 330 4.29 28.18 16.45
CA LEU A 330 3.90 29.55 16.11
C LEU A 330 2.66 29.64 15.21
N LEU A 331 2.22 28.54 14.59
CA LEU A 331 1.06 28.51 13.69
C LEU A 331 -0.23 29.10 14.29
N PRO A 332 -0.57 28.87 15.57
CA PRO A 332 -1.80 29.44 16.17
C PRO A 332 -1.89 30.95 16.11
N PHE A 333 -0.74 31.63 16.09
CA PHE A 333 -0.69 33.10 16.03
C PHE A 333 -0.74 33.63 14.60
N LEU A 334 -0.64 32.76 13.59
CA LEU A 334 -0.45 33.13 12.19
C LEU A 334 -1.66 32.78 11.31
N ILE A 335 -2.50 31.81 11.71
CA ILE A 335 -3.51 31.23 10.83
C ILE A 335 -4.89 31.13 11.51
N GLN A 336 -5.94 31.22 10.70
CA GLN A 336 -7.34 31.07 11.13
C GLN A 336 -7.65 29.67 11.71
N PRO A 337 -8.66 29.56 12.61
CA PRO A 337 -9.02 28.33 13.32
C PRO A 337 -9.24 27.11 12.43
N PHE A 338 -9.89 27.28 11.26
CA PHE A 338 -10.11 26.19 10.31
C PHE A 338 -8.82 25.45 9.91
N TRP A 339 -7.76 26.21 9.59
CA TRP A 339 -6.47 25.64 9.20
C TRP A 339 -5.73 25.05 10.39
N LEU A 340 -5.87 25.63 11.59
CA LEU A 340 -5.34 25.05 12.82
C LEU A 340 -5.96 23.68 13.10
N GLY A 341 -7.27 23.56 12.89
CA GLY A 341 -7.96 22.29 12.93
C GLY A 341 -7.40 21.26 11.95
N LEU A 342 -7.22 21.62 10.68
CA LEU A 342 -6.62 20.74 9.67
C LEU A 342 -5.19 20.31 9.98
N VAL A 343 -4.38 21.23 10.52
CA VAL A 343 -3.02 20.92 10.97
C VAL A 343 -3.07 19.97 12.16
N SER A 344 -3.99 20.16 13.11
CA SER A 344 -4.16 19.26 14.27
C SER A 344 -4.49 17.84 13.84
N VAL A 345 -5.43 17.67 12.92
CA VAL A 345 -5.73 16.38 12.27
C VAL A 345 -4.50 15.82 11.57
N GLY A 346 -3.74 16.69 10.91
CA GLY A 346 -2.48 16.36 10.25
C GLY A 346 -1.42 15.82 11.20
N VAL A 347 -1.25 16.42 12.38
CA VAL A 347 -0.33 15.93 13.41
C VAL A 347 -0.82 14.60 13.98
N ALA A 348 -2.12 14.43 14.20
CA ALA A 348 -2.70 13.16 14.64
C ALA A 348 -2.47 12.04 13.60
N MET A 349 -2.67 12.33 12.32
CA MET A 349 -2.30 11.43 11.22
C MET A 349 -0.78 11.20 11.17
N GLY A 350 0.03 12.20 11.52
CA GLY A 350 1.48 12.09 11.69
C GLY A 350 1.89 11.04 12.73
N ILE A 351 1.11 10.87 13.81
CA ILE A 351 1.32 9.80 14.79
C ILE A 351 1.07 8.42 14.15
N ILE A 352 0.02 8.28 13.33
CA ILE A 352 -0.21 7.05 12.56
C ILE A 352 0.95 6.81 11.58
N PHE A 353 1.44 7.83 10.88
CA PHE A 353 2.62 7.71 10.03
C PHE A 353 3.92 7.35 10.78
N LEU A 354 4.01 7.72 12.05
CA LEU A 354 5.14 7.35 12.88
C LEU A 354 5.17 5.83 13.11
N SER A 355 4.01 5.16 13.19
CA SER A 355 3.97 3.70 13.27
C SER A 355 4.45 3.00 11.98
N PHE A 356 4.14 3.58 10.81
CA PHE A 356 4.71 3.14 9.52
C PHE A 356 6.23 3.28 9.51
N THR A 357 6.74 4.37 10.09
CA THR A 357 8.17 4.66 10.21
C THR A 357 8.89 3.66 11.12
N VAL A 358 8.18 3.06 12.07
CA VAL A 358 8.68 1.92 12.85
C VAL A 358 8.65 0.66 12.02
N VAL A 359 7.46 0.17 11.63
CA VAL A 359 7.31 -1.17 11.01
C VAL A 359 8.00 -1.29 9.66
N THR A 360 7.86 -0.30 8.79
CA THR A 360 8.41 -0.31 7.42
C THR A 360 9.79 0.35 7.40
N GLY A 361 9.97 1.40 8.19
CA GLY A 361 11.22 2.17 8.24
C GLY A 361 12.35 1.46 9.00
N MET A 362 12.05 0.65 10.03
CA MET A 362 13.06 -0.17 10.73
C MET A 362 12.98 -1.65 10.34
N GLY A 363 11.81 -2.15 9.94
CA GLY A 363 11.63 -3.55 9.54
C GLY A 363 12.05 -3.88 8.09
N SER A 364 12.00 -5.17 7.77
CA SER A 364 12.37 -5.74 6.46
C SER A 364 11.24 -5.75 5.43
N GLY A 365 9.99 -5.46 5.82
CA GLY A 365 8.82 -5.59 4.94
C GLY A 365 7.77 -4.50 5.13
N ILE A 366 6.79 -4.49 4.24
CA ILE A 366 5.68 -3.52 4.25
C ILE A 366 4.54 -4.09 5.08
N SER A 367 4.03 -3.30 6.02
CA SER A 367 2.80 -3.61 6.76
C SER A 367 1.69 -2.64 6.38
N LEU A 368 0.57 -3.19 5.92
CA LEU A 368 -0.64 -2.46 5.54
C LEU A 368 -1.70 -2.43 6.66
N ALA A 369 -1.40 -3.03 7.83
CA ALA A 369 -2.31 -3.14 8.97
C ALA A 369 -2.35 -1.91 9.91
N GLN A 370 -1.52 -0.89 9.66
CA GLN A 370 -1.36 0.23 10.61
C GLN A 370 -2.66 1.03 10.81
N ILE A 371 -3.47 1.19 9.75
CA ILE A 371 -4.78 1.83 9.87
C ILE A 371 -5.75 1.03 10.75
N SER A 372 -5.59 -0.28 10.78
CA SER A 372 -6.42 -1.18 11.58
C SER A 372 -6.01 -1.20 13.04
N PHE A 373 -4.72 -1.02 13.34
CA PHE A 373 -4.28 -0.75 14.71
C PHE A 373 -4.79 0.61 15.21
N ALA A 374 -4.80 1.62 14.33
CA ALA A 374 -5.42 2.90 14.62
C ALA A 374 -6.93 2.78 14.84
N ALA A 375 -7.63 1.97 14.03
CA ALA A 375 -9.04 1.65 14.21
C ALA A 375 -9.34 1.04 15.59
N VAL A 376 -8.59 0.01 15.96
CA VAL A 376 -8.72 -0.66 17.26
C VAL A 376 -8.47 0.35 18.39
N GLY A 377 -7.47 1.21 18.26
CA GLY A 377 -7.20 2.28 19.22
C GLY A 377 -8.35 3.29 19.34
N ALA A 378 -8.88 3.77 18.22
CA ALA A 378 -10.00 4.72 18.19
C ALA A 378 -11.26 4.13 18.82
N LEU A 379 -11.61 2.88 18.47
CA LEU A 379 -12.77 2.18 19.00
C LEU A 379 -12.60 1.86 20.49
N THR A 380 -11.42 1.43 20.92
CA THR A 380 -11.16 1.14 22.34
C THR A 380 -11.21 2.43 23.17
N ALA A 381 -10.65 3.53 22.68
CA ALA A 381 -10.71 4.82 23.37
C ALA A 381 -12.16 5.32 23.48
N ALA A 382 -12.96 5.17 22.42
CA ALA A 382 -14.38 5.48 22.42
C ALA A 382 -15.16 4.58 23.38
N GLU A 383 -14.90 3.28 23.40
CA GLU A 383 -15.55 2.33 24.29
C GLU A 383 -15.26 2.65 25.77
N LEU A 384 -13.99 2.88 26.11
CA LEU A 384 -13.56 3.26 27.46
C LEU A 384 -14.18 4.59 27.92
N ALA A 385 -14.27 5.57 27.01
CA ALA A 385 -14.83 6.88 27.33
C ALA A 385 -16.36 6.83 27.53
N ASN A 386 -17.10 6.15 26.65
CA ASN A 386 -18.57 6.17 26.69
C ASN A 386 -19.18 5.17 27.68
N TYR A 387 -18.56 3.99 27.86
CA TYR A 387 -19.18 2.91 28.64
C TYR A 387 -18.47 2.63 29.95
N HIS A 388 -17.18 2.94 30.06
CA HIS A 388 -16.42 2.78 31.30
C HIS A 388 -16.16 4.12 32.02
N GLY A 389 -16.56 5.25 31.43
CA GLY A 389 -16.43 6.59 32.02
C GLY A 389 -14.97 7.05 32.18
N TRP A 390 -14.03 6.46 31.45
CA TRP A 390 -12.62 6.85 31.53
C TRP A 390 -12.44 8.26 30.94
N PRO A 391 -11.63 9.13 31.58
CA PRO A 391 -11.20 10.37 30.96
C PRO A 391 -10.51 10.05 29.62
N VAL A 392 -10.93 10.74 28.55
CA VAL A 392 -10.42 10.45 27.19
C VAL A 392 -8.90 10.55 27.11
N ALA A 393 -8.28 11.46 27.89
CA ALA A 393 -6.83 11.60 27.97
C ALA A 393 -6.11 10.34 28.47
N LEU A 394 -6.76 9.53 29.33
CA LEU A 394 -6.25 8.23 29.79
C LEU A 394 -6.72 7.08 28.90
N ALA A 395 -7.92 7.20 28.33
CA ALA A 395 -8.47 6.21 27.41
C ALA A 395 -7.60 6.04 26.15
N ILE A 396 -7.03 7.12 25.60
CA ILE A 396 -6.20 7.07 24.38
C ILE A 396 -4.89 6.27 24.59
N PRO A 397 -4.07 6.54 25.62
CA PRO A 397 -2.89 5.70 25.93
C PRO A 397 -3.26 4.25 26.24
N ALA A 398 -4.34 4.02 27.00
CA ALA A 398 -4.82 2.67 27.30
C ALA A 398 -5.24 1.92 26.03
N ALA A 399 -5.91 2.60 25.10
CA ALA A 399 -6.26 2.05 23.80
C ALA A 399 -5.02 1.71 22.95
N GLY A 400 -3.95 2.50 23.06
CA GLY A 400 -2.63 2.14 22.52
C GLY A 400 -2.13 0.79 23.04
N VAL A 401 -2.25 0.54 24.35
CA VAL A 401 -1.86 -0.74 24.96
C VAL A 401 -2.74 -1.88 24.45
N VAL A 402 -4.05 -1.67 24.31
CA VAL A 402 -4.98 -2.67 23.76
C VAL A 402 -4.70 -3.00 22.30
N ALA A 403 -4.13 -2.06 21.53
CA ALA A 403 -3.70 -2.34 20.15
C ALA A 403 -2.48 -3.29 20.06
N VAL A 404 -1.67 -3.42 21.13
CA VAL A 404 -0.46 -4.27 21.16
C VAL A 404 -0.77 -5.75 20.89
N PRO A 405 -1.73 -6.39 21.58
CA PRO A 405 -2.15 -7.76 21.26
C PRO A 405 -2.47 -8.00 19.79
N PHE A 406 -3.14 -7.07 19.11
CA PHE A 406 -3.45 -7.18 17.69
C PHE A 406 -2.20 -7.09 16.81
N GLY A 407 -1.26 -6.20 17.17
CA GLY A 407 0.07 -6.16 16.53
C GLY A 407 0.83 -7.47 16.69
N LEU A 408 0.85 -8.03 17.90
CA LEU A 408 1.50 -9.31 18.19
C LEU A 408 0.81 -10.48 17.46
N LEU A 409 -0.52 -10.47 17.37
CA LEU A 409 -1.29 -11.48 16.65
C LEU A 409 -0.90 -11.56 15.17
N ILE A 410 -0.63 -10.42 14.52
CA ILE A 410 -0.11 -10.39 13.15
C ILE A 410 1.38 -10.73 13.09
N ALA A 411 2.14 -10.31 14.10
CA ALA A 411 3.56 -10.62 14.19
C ALA A 411 3.83 -12.13 14.19
N LEU A 412 2.93 -12.93 14.79
CA LEU A 412 3.03 -14.39 14.85
C LEU A 412 3.14 -15.03 13.46
N PRO A 413 2.18 -14.90 12.54
CA PRO A 413 2.35 -15.43 11.20
C PRO A 413 3.41 -14.65 10.39
N ALA A 414 3.57 -13.34 10.64
CA ALA A 414 4.57 -12.49 9.99
C ALA A 414 6.02 -12.90 10.27
N MET A 415 6.30 -13.63 11.35
CA MET A 415 7.64 -14.15 11.67
C MET A 415 8.28 -14.91 10.51
N ARG A 416 7.46 -15.62 9.75
CA ARG A 416 7.90 -16.45 8.63
C ARG A 416 7.55 -15.85 7.27
N TRP A 417 6.77 -14.79 7.23
CA TRP A 417 6.46 -14.06 6.01
C TRP A 417 7.52 -12.99 5.76
N ALA A 418 7.96 -12.86 4.51
CA ALA A 418 8.86 -11.81 4.06
C ALA A 418 8.35 -11.22 2.74
N GLY A 419 8.61 -9.93 2.53
CA GLY A 419 8.23 -9.22 1.31
C GLY A 419 6.72 -9.22 1.06
N LEU A 420 6.31 -9.78 -0.09
CA LEU A 420 4.93 -9.76 -0.56
C LEU A 420 3.93 -10.40 0.42
N TYR A 421 4.23 -11.59 0.93
CA TYR A 421 3.29 -12.34 1.77
C TYR A 421 2.99 -11.62 3.08
N LEU A 422 3.95 -10.84 3.60
CA LEU A 422 3.73 -10.00 4.77
C LEU A 422 2.72 -8.89 4.45
N ALA A 423 2.90 -8.20 3.32
CA ALA A 423 1.99 -7.14 2.89
C ALA A 423 0.57 -7.68 2.68
N LEU A 424 0.41 -8.82 1.98
CA LEU A 424 -0.89 -9.45 1.76
C LEU A 424 -1.56 -9.92 3.05
N GLY A 425 -0.81 -10.52 3.97
CA GLY A 425 -1.35 -10.93 5.28
C GLY A 425 -1.81 -9.73 6.11
N THR A 426 -1.03 -8.64 6.13
CA THR A 426 -1.43 -7.41 6.83
C THR A 426 -2.63 -6.72 6.18
N LEU A 427 -2.78 -6.81 4.85
CA LEU A 427 -3.95 -6.31 4.14
C LEU A 427 -5.19 -7.16 4.44
N ALA A 428 -5.04 -8.50 4.47
CA ALA A 428 -6.11 -9.41 4.87
C ALA A 428 -6.62 -9.05 6.27
N PHE A 429 -5.69 -8.87 7.22
CA PHE A 429 -6.03 -8.43 8.56
C PHE A 429 -6.76 -7.08 8.56
N ALA A 430 -6.32 -6.14 7.73
CA ALA A 430 -6.92 -4.83 7.69
C ALA A 430 -8.40 -4.85 7.29
N PHE A 431 -8.71 -5.62 6.25
CA PHE A 431 -10.09 -5.82 5.83
C PHE A 431 -10.92 -6.62 6.84
N LEU A 432 -10.32 -7.59 7.53
CA LEU A 432 -11.00 -8.31 8.62
C LEU A 432 -11.40 -7.36 9.74
N VAL A 433 -10.51 -6.46 10.17
CA VAL A 433 -10.82 -5.45 11.20
C VAL A 433 -11.92 -4.50 10.73
N GLU A 434 -11.79 -3.97 9.51
CA GLU A 434 -12.79 -3.07 8.93
C GLU A 434 -14.18 -3.71 8.88
N ASN A 435 -14.31 -4.90 8.31
CA ASN A 435 -15.61 -5.50 8.08
C ASN A 435 -16.18 -6.22 9.31
N LEU A 436 -15.34 -6.82 10.18
CA LEU A 436 -15.83 -7.49 11.38
C LEU A 436 -16.08 -6.53 12.54
N ILE A 437 -15.17 -5.59 12.80
CA ILE A 437 -15.28 -4.73 13.98
C ILE A 437 -16.22 -3.56 13.68
N PHE A 438 -15.97 -2.77 12.62
CA PHE A 438 -16.90 -1.70 12.25
C PHE A 438 -18.20 -2.22 11.62
N GLY A 439 -18.30 -3.51 11.31
CA GLY A 439 -19.57 -4.12 10.93
C GLY A 439 -20.58 -4.23 12.08
N ILE A 440 -20.11 -4.26 13.32
CA ILE A 440 -20.97 -4.39 14.52
C ILE A 440 -21.84 -3.12 14.62
N PRO A 441 -23.18 -3.22 14.66
CA PRO A 441 -24.10 -2.08 14.69
C PRO A 441 -23.79 -1.04 15.76
N ARG A 442 -23.35 -1.45 16.96
CA ARG A 442 -22.91 -0.55 18.04
C ARG A 442 -21.76 0.39 17.64
N TYR A 443 -20.82 -0.08 16.81
CA TYR A 443 -19.68 0.73 16.35
C TYR A 443 -19.97 1.40 15.01
N ASN A 444 -20.78 0.77 14.16
CA ASN A 444 -21.17 1.34 12.88
C ASN A 444 -22.12 2.54 13.05
N ASN A 445 -23.15 2.39 13.89
CA ASN A 445 -24.25 3.35 14.08
C ASN A 445 -24.76 3.94 12.75
N PHE A 446 -25.12 3.09 11.80
CA PHE A 446 -25.54 3.48 10.45
C PHE A 446 -24.52 4.37 9.70
N GLY A 447 -23.22 4.15 9.93
CA GLY A 447 -22.13 4.93 9.37
C GLY A 447 -21.75 6.17 10.19
N SER A 448 -22.52 6.54 11.24
CA SER A 448 -22.21 7.67 12.12
C SER A 448 -21.03 7.40 13.05
N GLY A 449 -20.64 6.13 13.23
CA GLY A 449 -19.57 5.75 14.12
C GLY A 449 -19.91 5.89 15.61
N ILE A 450 -18.93 5.69 16.47
CA ILE A 450 -19.05 5.87 17.92
C ILE A 450 -18.49 7.24 18.33
N SER A 451 -19.15 7.91 19.28
CA SER A 451 -18.71 9.21 19.80
C SER A 451 -17.36 9.08 20.51
N LEU A 452 -16.45 10.03 20.29
CA LEU A 452 -15.20 10.15 21.04
C LEU A 452 -14.91 11.64 21.21
N PRO A 453 -15.32 12.25 22.33
CA PRO A 453 -15.13 13.68 22.53
C PRO A 453 -13.64 14.03 22.65
N ARG A 454 -13.33 15.34 22.58
CA ARG A 454 -11.99 15.85 22.81
C ARG A 454 -11.55 15.57 24.26
N PRO A 455 -10.25 15.33 24.50
CA PRO A 455 -9.76 15.03 25.83
C PRO A 455 -9.87 16.23 26.77
N SER A 456 -10.09 15.93 28.05
CA SER A 456 -9.88 16.83 29.16
C SER A 456 -8.83 16.23 30.10
N LEU A 457 -7.96 17.06 30.66
CA LEU A 457 -6.88 16.64 31.55
C LEU A 457 -6.85 17.54 32.78
N PHE A 458 -6.99 16.95 33.97
CA PHE A 458 -6.92 17.66 35.26
C PHE A 458 -7.81 18.93 35.33
N GLY A 459 -9.00 18.88 34.72
CA GLY A 459 -9.96 20.01 34.71
C GLY A 459 -9.73 21.04 33.60
N TYR A 460 -8.72 20.87 32.74
CA TYR A 460 -8.56 21.67 31.52
C TYR A 460 -9.14 20.93 30.31
N ASP A 461 -10.06 21.58 29.61
CA ASP A 461 -10.72 21.03 28.42
C ASP A 461 -9.97 21.44 27.15
N PHE A 462 -9.50 20.46 26.37
CA PHE A 462 -8.86 20.72 25.07
C PHE A 462 -9.89 20.88 23.95
N TRP A 463 -10.96 21.63 24.21
CA TRP A 463 -12.03 21.84 23.23
C TRP A 463 -11.61 22.76 22.09
N ASP A 464 -10.74 23.73 22.36
CA ASP A 464 -10.23 24.65 21.34
C ASP A 464 -9.20 24.00 20.40
N ASP A 465 -9.19 24.38 19.13
CA ASP A 465 -8.30 23.81 18.11
C ASP A 465 -6.82 24.09 18.43
N THR A 466 -6.51 25.25 19.02
CA THR A 466 -5.14 25.59 19.45
C THR A 466 -4.66 24.66 20.55
N SER A 467 -5.52 24.44 21.54
CA SER A 467 -5.23 23.59 22.69
C SER A 467 -5.06 22.14 22.26
N PHE A 468 -5.95 21.66 21.38
CA PHE A 468 -5.88 20.32 20.82
C PHE A 468 -4.63 20.12 19.94
N LEU A 469 -4.22 21.13 19.17
CA LEU A 469 -2.97 21.10 18.41
C LEU A 469 -1.76 20.88 19.33
N TYR A 470 -1.65 21.66 20.41
CA TYR A 470 -0.53 21.53 21.34
C TYR A 470 -0.50 20.19 22.05
N LEU A 471 -1.65 19.66 22.45
CA LEU A 471 -1.74 18.32 23.01
C LEU A 471 -1.27 17.26 22.01
N THR A 472 -1.77 17.31 20.78
CA THR A 472 -1.41 16.34 19.73
C THR A 472 0.06 16.43 19.36
N LEU A 473 0.62 17.64 19.30
CA LEU A 473 2.04 17.87 19.06
C LEU A 473 2.91 17.35 20.21
N ALA A 474 2.49 17.53 21.46
CA ALA A 474 3.18 16.99 22.63
C ALA A 474 3.20 15.45 22.60
N VAL A 475 2.05 14.82 22.32
CA VAL A 475 1.96 13.35 22.17
C VAL A 475 2.85 12.87 21.02
N PHE A 476 2.82 13.54 19.87
CA PHE A 476 3.71 13.23 18.75
C PHE A 476 5.18 13.35 19.16
N ALA A 477 5.57 14.43 19.84
CA ALA A 477 6.96 14.66 20.26
C ALA A 477 7.46 13.58 21.23
N ILE A 478 6.61 13.14 22.17
CA ILE A 478 6.92 12.05 23.10
C ILE A 478 7.14 10.74 22.33
N LEU A 479 6.20 10.37 21.45
CA LEU A 479 6.31 9.13 20.66
C LEU A 479 7.50 9.19 19.69
N ALA A 480 7.73 10.34 19.06
CA ALA A 480 8.89 10.61 18.21
C ALA A 480 10.21 10.42 18.96
N PHE A 481 10.30 10.97 20.17
CA PHE A 481 11.46 10.79 21.05
C PHE A 481 11.68 9.31 21.39
N LEU A 482 10.63 8.57 21.73
CA LEU A 482 10.71 7.13 21.99
C LEU A 482 11.19 6.36 20.75
N VAL A 483 10.71 6.72 19.55
CA VAL A 483 11.16 6.12 18.28
C VAL A 483 12.65 6.40 18.02
N VAL A 484 13.13 7.62 18.27
CA VAL A 484 14.54 7.98 18.13
C VAL A 484 15.41 7.22 19.13
N ARG A 485 14.96 7.12 20.39
CA ARG A 485 15.64 6.33 21.43
C ARG A 485 15.65 4.83 21.11
N LEU A 486 14.56 4.30 20.57
CA LEU A 486 14.49 2.90 20.13
C LEU A 486 15.52 2.64 19.03
N ARG A 487 15.68 3.54 18.06
CA ARG A 487 16.67 3.40 16.98
C ARG A 487 18.11 3.38 17.45
N SER A 488 18.45 4.17 18.46
CA SER A 488 19.81 4.21 19.02
C SER A 488 20.07 3.11 20.06
N SER A 489 19.03 2.38 20.47
CA SER A 489 19.15 1.28 21.42
C SER A 489 19.67 -0.01 20.78
N THR A 490 20.09 -0.98 21.61
CA THR A 490 20.47 -2.33 21.19
C THR A 490 19.38 -3.03 20.39
N GLN A 491 18.11 -2.82 20.76
CA GLN A 491 16.97 -3.39 20.02
C GLN A 491 16.84 -2.77 18.63
N GLY A 492 17.09 -1.46 18.50
CA GLY A 492 17.13 -0.77 17.21
C GLY A 492 18.23 -1.28 16.29
N MET A 493 19.42 -1.53 16.84
CA MET A 493 20.53 -2.13 16.09
C MET A 493 20.19 -3.56 15.62
N LEU A 494 19.56 -4.36 16.48
CA LEU A 494 19.08 -5.70 16.11
C LEU A 494 18.04 -5.63 14.97
N LEU A 495 17.07 -4.71 15.05
CA LEU A 495 16.09 -4.49 13.99
C LEU A 495 16.77 -4.12 12.66
N GLY A 496 17.79 -3.25 12.70
CA GLY A 496 18.61 -2.91 11.54
C GLY A 496 19.34 -4.11 10.95
N ALA A 497 19.91 -4.98 11.80
CA ALA A 497 20.56 -6.21 11.36
C ALA A 497 19.56 -7.18 10.69
N VAL A 498 18.39 -7.39 11.31
CA VAL A 498 17.30 -8.22 10.75
C VAL A 498 16.85 -7.68 9.39
N ARG A 499 16.75 -6.36 9.24
CA ARG A 499 16.40 -5.71 7.98
C ARG A 499 17.43 -5.96 6.87
N GLY A 500 18.73 -5.90 7.19
CA GLY A 500 19.78 -6.17 6.21
C GLY A 500 19.81 -7.62 5.77
N SER A 501 19.78 -8.56 6.72
CA SER A 501 19.65 -9.98 6.44
C SER A 501 19.12 -10.73 7.66
N GLU A 502 17.88 -11.22 7.55
CA GLU A 502 17.25 -12.05 8.58
C GLU A 502 18.06 -13.34 8.83
N ARG A 503 18.69 -13.89 7.78
CA ARG A 503 19.47 -15.13 7.88
C ARG A 503 20.81 -14.92 8.57
N ALA A 504 21.53 -13.85 8.19
CA ALA A 504 22.81 -13.53 8.83
C ALA A 504 22.60 -13.22 10.32
N THR A 505 21.54 -12.49 10.65
CA THR A 505 21.20 -12.18 12.04
C THR A 505 20.87 -13.42 12.86
N ALA A 506 20.13 -14.37 12.28
CA ALA A 506 19.84 -15.65 12.93
C ALA A 506 21.10 -16.53 13.11
N ALA A 507 22.02 -16.52 12.15
CA ALA A 507 23.29 -17.25 12.25
C ALA A 507 24.21 -16.71 13.35
N MET A 508 24.12 -15.41 13.67
CA MET A 508 24.81 -14.79 14.80
C MET A 508 24.17 -15.09 16.17
N GLY A 509 23.15 -15.95 16.23
CA GLY A 509 22.49 -16.35 17.48
C GLY A 509 21.38 -15.42 17.96
N TYR A 510 21.05 -14.35 17.21
CA TYR A 510 19.98 -13.43 17.59
C TYR A 510 18.60 -13.92 17.11
N SER A 511 17.60 -13.84 17.99
CA SER A 511 16.23 -14.22 17.64
C SER A 511 15.54 -13.15 16.77
N THR A 512 15.42 -13.42 15.47
CA THR A 512 14.63 -12.58 14.55
C THR A 512 13.14 -12.52 14.92
N PHE A 513 12.66 -13.56 15.61
CA PHE A 513 11.32 -13.66 16.18
C PHE A 513 11.01 -12.51 17.15
N ARG A 514 11.85 -12.32 18.19
CA ARG A 514 11.63 -11.29 19.22
C ARG A 514 11.70 -9.90 18.60
N ALA A 515 12.63 -9.70 17.67
CA ALA A 515 12.76 -8.45 16.93
C ALA A 515 11.45 -8.08 16.20
N LYS A 516 10.84 -9.02 15.47
CA LYS A 516 9.55 -8.79 14.80
C LYS A 516 8.39 -8.56 15.78
N LEU A 517 8.34 -9.26 16.90
CA LEU A 517 7.32 -9.02 17.95
C LEU A 517 7.41 -7.60 18.50
N TYR A 518 8.62 -7.14 18.88
CA TYR A 518 8.83 -5.77 19.35
C TYR A 518 8.46 -4.73 18.29
N LEU A 519 8.85 -4.99 17.03
CA LEU A 519 8.54 -4.11 15.90
C LEU A 519 7.03 -3.91 15.73
N PHE A 520 6.28 -5.01 15.65
CA PHE A 520 4.83 -4.96 15.43
C PHE A 520 4.11 -4.41 16.66
N GLY A 521 4.43 -4.87 17.87
CA GLY A 521 3.81 -4.41 19.11
C GLY A 521 4.02 -2.92 19.37
N PHE A 522 5.24 -2.41 19.17
CA PHE A 522 5.52 -0.99 19.33
C PHE A 522 4.85 -0.14 18.24
N SER A 523 4.79 -0.64 16.99
CA SER A 523 4.08 0.05 15.91
C SER A 523 2.57 0.12 16.17
N SER A 524 1.95 -0.97 16.62
CA SER A 524 0.52 -1.00 16.92
C SER A 524 0.17 -0.11 18.12
N PHE A 525 1.06 0.00 19.12
CA PHE A 525 0.90 0.95 20.23
C PHE A 525 0.82 2.40 19.73
N ILE A 526 1.78 2.82 18.90
CA ILE A 526 1.82 4.16 18.31
C ILE A 526 0.59 4.40 17.42
N ALA A 527 0.26 3.43 16.56
CA ALA A 527 -0.89 3.54 15.68
C ALA A 527 -2.20 3.66 16.45
N GLY A 528 -2.37 2.89 17.54
CA GLY A 528 -3.56 2.95 18.40
C GLY A 528 -3.75 4.31 19.06
N ILE A 529 -2.67 4.91 19.59
CA ILE A 529 -2.71 6.29 20.11
C ILE A 529 -3.06 7.28 19.00
N GLY A 530 -2.43 7.14 17.82
CA GLY A 530 -2.70 8.00 16.67
C GLY A 530 -4.15 7.94 16.20
N GLY A 531 -4.75 6.74 16.19
CA GLY A 531 -6.17 6.54 15.86
C GLY A 531 -7.11 7.19 16.87
N GLY A 532 -6.82 7.06 18.17
CA GLY A 532 -7.57 7.74 19.23
C GLY A 532 -7.52 9.27 19.09
N MET A 533 -6.34 9.84 18.86
CA MET A 533 -6.19 11.28 18.61
C MET A 533 -6.92 11.73 17.33
N TYR A 534 -6.81 10.95 16.25
CA TYR A 534 -7.45 11.27 14.97
C TYR A 534 -8.98 11.27 15.06
N ALA A 535 -9.58 10.26 15.70
CA ALA A 535 -11.02 10.19 15.92
C ALA A 535 -11.53 11.24 16.92
N SER A 536 -10.75 11.53 17.97
CA SER A 536 -11.11 12.51 19.00
C SER A 536 -11.24 13.94 18.44
N TYR A 537 -10.41 14.31 17.46
CA TYR A 537 -10.56 15.61 16.78
C TYR A 537 -11.93 15.75 16.12
N GLY A 538 -12.36 14.72 15.38
CA GLY A 538 -13.64 14.69 14.68
C GLY A 538 -14.85 14.44 15.59
N GLY A 539 -14.62 14.23 16.89
CA GLY A 539 -15.65 13.92 17.88
C GLY A 539 -16.24 12.51 17.75
N ARG A 540 -15.82 11.71 16.75
CA ARG A 540 -16.36 10.38 16.45
C ARG A 540 -15.33 9.54 15.71
N ALA A 541 -15.32 8.24 15.99
CA ALA A 541 -14.62 7.24 15.18
C ALA A 541 -15.58 6.62 14.17
N THR A 542 -15.44 6.97 12.88
CA THR A 542 -16.34 6.51 11.81
C THR A 542 -15.69 5.43 10.94
N PRO A 543 -16.46 4.49 10.35
CA PRO A 543 -15.89 3.45 9.50
C PRO A 543 -15.04 3.96 8.31
N PRO A 544 -15.47 5.00 7.55
CA PRO A 544 -14.69 5.48 6.40
C PRO A 544 -13.32 6.07 6.78
N GLN A 545 -13.16 6.60 8.00
CA GLN A 545 -11.89 7.13 8.51
C GLN A 545 -10.82 6.04 8.66
N PHE A 546 -11.22 4.78 8.78
CA PHE A 546 -10.34 3.66 9.10
C PHE A 546 -10.41 2.52 8.06
N ALA A 547 -10.85 2.82 6.84
CA ALA A 547 -10.92 1.86 5.74
C ALA A 547 -9.56 1.22 5.43
N ALA A 548 -9.52 -0.08 5.11
CA ALA A 548 -8.28 -0.81 4.85
C ALA A 548 -7.51 -0.23 3.64
N MET A 549 -8.24 0.24 2.63
CA MET A 549 -7.66 0.88 1.44
C MET A 549 -7.02 2.24 1.75
N LEU A 550 -7.49 2.95 2.78
CA LEU A 550 -6.80 4.14 3.27
C LEU A 550 -5.41 3.76 3.81
N GLY A 551 -5.25 2.62 4.48
CA GLY A 551 -3.94 2.13 4.93
C GLY A 551 -2.94 1.91 3.78
N VAL A 552 -3.42 1.46 2.62
CA VAL A 552 -2.63 1.36 1.38
C VAL A 552 -2.26 2.75 0.87
N ALA A 553 -3.19 3.70 0.92
CA ALA A 553 -2.93 5.09 0.54
C ALA A 553 -1.90 5.77 1.45
N LEU A 554 -2.03 5.62 2.77
CA LEU A 554 -1.03 6.12 3.73
C LEU A 554 0.33 5.49 3.46
N MET A 555 0.39 4.18 3.16
CA MET A 555 1.66 3.55 2.78
C MET A 555 2.31 4.21 1.56
N ALA A 556 1.54 4.60 0.53
CA ALA A 556 2.09 5.36 -0.60
C ALA A 556 2.65 6.72 -0.16
N VAL A 557 1.87 7.47 0.63
CA VAL A 557 2.25 8.82 1.11
C VAL A 557 3.57 8.77 1.90
N ILE A 558 3.69 7.88 2.89
CA ILE A 558 4.91 7.80 3.71
C ILE A 558 6.13 7.33 2.93
N VAL A 559 5.92 6.53 1.88
CA VAL A 559 7.01 6.16 0.98
C VAL A 559 7.51 7.36 0.17
N THR A 560 6.60 8.20 -0.31
CA THR A 560 6.93 9.44 -1.04
C THR A 560 7.76 10.40 -0.18
N PHE A 561 7.35 10.62 1.06
CA PHE A 561 8.08 11.51 1.98
C PHE A 561 9.33 10.85 2.55
N GLY A 562 9.30 9.55 2.82
CA GLY A 562 10.44 8.77 3.28
C GLY A 562 10.14 8.02 4.59
N THR A 563 10.15 6.69 4.51
CA THR A 563 9.78 5.80 5.62
C THR A 563 10.77 5.77 6.78
N ARG A 564 11.99 6.30 6.62
CA ARG A 564 13.04 6.26 7.65
C ARG A 564 13.12 7.54 8.48
N SER A 565 12.32 8.57 8.24
CA SER A 565 12.42 9.84 8.98
C SER A 565 11.19 10.10 9.84
N VAL A 566 11.41 10.47 11.11
CA VAL A 566 10.34 10.86 12.04
C VAL A 566 9.68 12.18 11.60
N LEU A 567 10.46 13.12 11.07
CA LEU A 567 9.93 14.35 10.51
C LEU A 567 9.13 14.10 9.23
N ALA A 568 9.54 13.11 8.41
CA ALA A 568 8.76 12.74 7.23
C ALA A 568 7.39 12.17 7.61
N ALA A 569 7.26 11.49 8.75
CA ALA A 569 5.96 11.06 9.26
C ALA A 569 5.06 12.26 9.61
N LEU A 570 5.61 13.27 10.27
CA LEU A 570 4.87 14.49 10.61
C LEU A 570 4.45 15.26 9.35
N LEU A 571 5.38 15.45 8.41
CA LEU A 571 5.12 16.10 7.12
C LEU A 571 4.11 15.32 6.27
N ALA A 572 4.21 13.99 6.23
CA ALA A 572 3.25 13.14 5.55
C ALA A 572 1.85 13.32 6.13
N GLY A 573 1.72 13.35 7.47
CA GLY A 573 0.47 13.59 8.17
C GLY A 573 -0.13 14.95 7.84
N THR A 574 0.64 16.02 8.05
CA THR A 574 0.16 17.39 7.85
C THR A 574 -0.13 17.71 6.39
N LEU A 575 0.71 17.28 5.45
CA LEU A 575 0.48 17.54 4.03
C LEU A 575 -0.66 16.68 3.46
N PHE A 576 -0.84 15.46 3.96
CA PHE A 576 -1.95 14.61 3.54
C PHE A 576 -3.32 15.24 3.87
N THR A 577 -3.43 15.94 5.00
CA THR A 577 -4.68 16.58 5.42
C THR A 577 -4.83 18.00 4.88
N VAL A 578 -3.75 18.78 4.88
CA VAL A 578 -3.79 20.21 4.54
C VAL A 578 -3.75 20.44 3.03
N MET A 579 -2.94 19.69 2.25
CA MET A 579 -2.80 19.97 0.82
C MET A 579 -4.08 19.83 -0.01
N PRO A 580 -4.91 18.78 0.17
CA PRO A 580 -6.18 18.69 -0.56
C PRO A 580 -7.08 19.91 -0.31
N GLN A 581 -7.09 20.41 0.93
CA GLN A 581 -7.91 21.56 1.33
C GLN A 581 -7.32 22.88 0.82
N LEU A 582 -6.00 23.02 0.79
CA LEU A 582 -5.34 24.16 0.13
C LEU A 582 -5.69 24.23 -1.36
N PHE A 583 -5.64 23.09 -2.06
CA PHE A 583 -5.98 23.03 -3.47
C PHE A 583 -7.45 23.36 -3.69
N SER A 584 -8.34 22.83 -2.85
CA SER A 584 -9.76 23.16 -2.92
C SER A 584 -10.06 24.64 -2.61
N TYR A 585 -9.28 25.28 -1.74
CA TYR A 585 -9.51 26.67 -1.31
C TYR A 585 -8.97 27.69 -2.31
N PHE A 586 -7.76 27.47 -2.85
CA PHE A 586 -7.09 28.40 -3.76
C PHE A 586 -7.35 28.12 -5.25
N LEU A 587 -7.76 26.91 -5.61
CA LEU A 587 -8.11 26.53 -6.99
C LEU A 587 -9.61 26.21 -7.06
N SER A 588 -10.01 25.26 -7.90
CA SER A 588 -11.41 24.78 -7.94
C SER A 588 -11.60 23.49 -7.15
N PRO A 589 -12.83 23.15 -6.70
CA PRO A 589 -13.09 21.95 -5.89
C PRO A 589 -12.58 20.63 -6.51
N GLY A 590 -12.54 20.54 -7.85
CA GLY A 590 -11.99 19.36 -8.55
C GLY A 590 -10.49 19.13 -8.31
N TRP A 591 -9.73 20.16 -7.92
CA TRP A 591 -8.30 20.05 -7.64
C TRP A 591 -7.97 19.38 -6.30
N GLN A 592 -8.97 19.17 -5.43
CA GLN A 592 -8.77 18.47 -4.15
C GLN A 592 -8.18 17.05 -4.34
N GLN A 593 -8.40 16.44 -5.51
CA GLN A 593 -7.91 15.10 -5.84
C GLN A 593 -6.42 15.07 -6.26
N VAL A 594 -5.88 16.20 -6.71
CA VAL A 594 -4.52 16.27 -7.29
C VAL A 594 -3.42 15.91 -6.28
N PRO A 595 -3.46 16.35 -5.01
CA PRO A 595 -2.45 15.93 -4.02
C PRO A 595 -2.37 14.41 -3.84
N ALA A 596 -3.50 13.70 -3.84
CA ALA A 596 -3.50 12.23 -3.76
C ALA A 596 -2.81 11.59 -4.99
N ILE A 597 -3.03 12.14 -6.18
CA ILE A 597 -2.32 11.74 -7.41
C ILE A 597 -0.82 11.99 -7.26
N LEU A 598 -0.41 13.16 -6.76
CA LEU A 598 1.00 13.50 -6.55
C LEU A 598 1.67 12.58 -5.52
N PHE A 599 0.99 12.25 -4.42
CA PHE A 599 1.51 11.30 -3.43
C PHE A 599 1.68 9.90 -4.02
N GLY A 600 0.71 9.41 -4.80
CA GLY A 600 0.81 8.13 -5.49
C GLY A 600 1.93 8.11 -6.55
N LEU A 601 2.07 9.18 -7.34
CA LEU A 601 3.14 9.34 -8.33
C LEU A 601 4.51 9.44 -7.66
N GLY A 602 4.63 10.08 -6.49
CA GLY A 602 5.86 10.09 -5.71
C GLY A 602 6.31 8.70 -5.28
N ALA A 603 5.36 7.83 -4.90
CA ALA A 603 5.64 6.45 -4.52
C ALA A 603 6.05 5.60 -5.73
N VAL A 604 5.44 5.87 -6.91
CA VAL A 604 5.89 5.31 -8.20
C VAL A 604 7.28 5.84 -8.56
N GLY A 605 7.56 7.12 -8.31
CA GLY A 605 8.84 7.80 -8.59
C GLY A 605 10.02 7.22 -7.83
N LEU A 606 9.78 6.61 -6.66
CA LEU A 606 10.81 5.84 -5.93
C LEU A 606 11.42 4.72 -6.79
N ALA A 607 10.70 4.24 -7.81
CA ALA A 607 11.21 3.31 -8.81
C ALA A 607 12.43 3.83 -9.56
N ASN A 608 12.44 5.13 -9.86
CA ASN A 608 13.53 5.80 -10.55
C ASN A 608 14.60 6.24 -9.55
N GLU A 609 14.18 6.66 -8.36
CA GLU A 609 15.05 7.24 -7.35
C GLU A 609 14.78 6.63 -5.96
N PRO A 610 15.43 5.49 -5.61
CA PRO A 610 15.27 4.82 -4.32
C PRO A 610 15.60 5.69 -3.10
N ARG A 611 16.26 6.84 -3.33
CA ARG A 611 16.68 7.82 -2.31
C ARG A 611 15.51 8.57 -1.67
N GLY A 612 14.33 8.60 -2.32
CA GLY A 612 13.15 9.35 -1.86
C GLY A 612 13.26 10.86 -2.10
N PHE A 613 12.13 11.54 -2.29
CA PHE A 613 12.07 12.94 -2.70
C PHE A 613 12.75 13.90 -1.70
N LEU A 614 12.56 13.68 -0.38
CA LEU A 614 13.13 14.56 0.66
C LEU A 614 14.66 14.51 0.73
N VAL A 615 15.31 13.38 0.41
CA VAL A 615 16.78 13.29 0.41
C VAL A 615 17.36 14.08 -0.76
N HIS A 616 16.66 14.15 -1.89
CA HIS A 616 17.06 14.98 -3.02
C HIS A 616 16.89 16.47 -2.73
N VAL A 617 15.75 16.88 -2.17
CA VAL A 617 15.51 18.29 -1.79
C VAL A 617 16.54 18.75 -0.75
N THR A 618 16.78 17.96 0.29
CA THR A 618 17.78 18.30 1.31
C THR A 618 19.21 18.26 0.78
N GLY A 619 19.54 17.31 -0.11
CA GLY A 619 20.84 17.24 -0.79
C GLY A 619 21.08 18.42 -1.74
N GLY A 620 20.05 18.86 -2.45
CA GLY A 620 20.07 20.05 -3.31
C GLY A 620 20.25 21.34 -2.50
N ILE A 621 19.51 21.49 -1.39
CA ILE A 621 19.66 22.62 -0.46
C ILE A 621 21.06 22.62 0.17
N GLN A 622 21.60 21.46 0.56
CA GLN A 622 22.97 21.37 1.08
C GLN A 622 24.03 21.67 0.01
N GLY A 623 23.79 21.26 -1.25
CA GLY A 623 24.64 21.62 -2.38
C GLY A 623 24.64 23.12 -2.65
N LEU A 624 23.47 23.76 -2.58
CA LEU A 624 23.32 25.21 -2.68
C LEU A 624 23.98 25.92 -1.50
N ALA A 625 23.78 25.43 -0.26
CA ALA A 625 24.41 25.98 0.94
C ALA A 625 25.94 25.84 0.93
N ARG A 626 26.49 24.78 0.32
CA ARG A 626 27.94 24.62 0.10
C ARG A 626 28.47 25.56 -0.98
N ARG A 627 27.69 25.82 -2.04
CA ARG A 627 28.02 26.83 -3.06
C ARG A 627 28.02 28.24 -2.48
N VAL A 628 27.10 28.53 -1.56
CA VAL A 628 27.01 29.82 -0.86
C VAL A 628 28.07 29.97 0.24
N ARG A 629 28.43 28.90 0.95
CA ARG A 629 29.46 28.94 2.02
C ARG A 629 30.91 28.93 1.50
N GLY A 630 31.13 28.83 0.19
CA GLY A 630 32.47 28.67 -0.39
C GLY A 630 33.12 27.33 -0.01
N PRO A 631 34.18 26.91 -0.72
CA PRO A 631 34.94 25.72 -0.32
C PRO A 631 35.52 25.94 1.09
N ALA A 632 35.27 25.01 2.01
CA ALA A 632 35.93 25.01 3.30
C ALA A 632 37.45 24.97 3.05
N ARG A 633 38.19 25.95 3.55
CA ARG A 633 39.65 25.88 3.62
C ARG A 633 40.00 24.64 4.45
N ASP A 634 40.72 23.71 3.85
CA ASP A 634 41.30 22.57 4.57
C ASP A 634 42.19 23.12 5.70
N PRO A 635 42.00 22.73 6.97
CA PRO A 635 42.85 23.19 8.08
C PRO A 635 44.28 22.61 8.06
N GLY A 636 44.79 22.22 6.89
CA GLY A 636 46.04 21.48 6.74
C GLY A 636 47.06 22.09 5.77
N SER A 637 46.76 23.23 5.11
CA SER A 637 47.70 23.83 4.15
C SER A 637 48.71 24.82 4.74
N ASP A 638 48.59 25.17 6.02
CA ASP A 638 49.41 26.23 6.65
C ASP A 638 50.50 25.69 7.60
N ALA A 639 50.87 24.42 7.47
CA ALA A 639 52.07 23.87 8.12
C ALA A 639 53.24 23.78 7.13
N GLY A 640 53.60 24.91 6.52
CA GLY A 640 54.86 25.08 5.79
C GLY A 640 56.01 25.33 6.77
N GLY A 641 56.49 24.28 7.44
CA GLY A 641 57.80 24.30 8.11
C GLY A 641 58.93 24.05 7.10
N PRO A 642 60.07 24.76 7.16
CA PRO A 642 61.17 24.56 6.22
C PRO A 642 61.94 23.31 6.62
N GLY A 643 61.73 22.20 5.92
CA GLY A 643 62.51 20.98 6.12
C GLY A 643 61.70 19.71 5.95
N GLY A 644 61.48 19.30 4.71
CA GLY A 644 60.86 18.01 4.40
C GLY A 644 60.94 17.74 2.91
N THR A 645 61.87 16.89 2.51
CA THR A 645 62.03 16.39 1.14
C THR A 645 60.70 15.85 0.59
N PRO A 646 60.31 16.19 -0.65
CA PRO A 646 59.06 15.67 -1.22
C PRO A 646 59.21 14.18 -1.51
N VAL A 647 58.38 13.37 -0.86
CA VAL A 647 58.16 11.97 -1.25
C VAL A 647 57.43 11.98 -2.60
N VAL A 648 58.16 11.61 -3.65
CA VAL A 648 57.62 11.42 -5.00
C VAL A 648 56.83 10.10 -5.01
N GLY A 649 55.51 10.19 -5.12
CA GLY A 649 54.64 9.06 -5.52
C GLY A 649 54.70 8.82 -7.04
N PRO A 650 54.42 7.60 -7.52
CA PRO A 650 54.83 7.17 -8.86
C PRO A 650 54.05 7.91 -9.96
N ARG A 651 54.77 8.64 -10.82
CA ARG A 651 54.27 9.14 -12.09
C ARG A 651 53.99 7.98 -13.03
N GLU A 652 52.79 7.99 -13.62
CA GLU A 652 52.43 7.24 -14.81
C GLU A 652 53.49 7.44 -15.90
N LEU A 653 54.10 6.33 -16.32
CA LEU A 653 54.87 6.21 -17.53
C LEU A 653 53.91 6.29 -18.72
N ALA A 654 53.72 7.50 -19.25
CA ALA A 654 53.19 7.69 -20.60
C ALA A 654 54.26 7.23 -21.61
N VAL A 655 54.06 6.05 -22.20
CA VAL A 655 54.83 5.57 -23.35
C VAL A 655 54.51 6.48 -24.54
N LYS A 656 55.46 7.36 -24.89
CA LYS A 656 55.59 7.94 -26.23
C LYS A 656 56.06 6.84 -27.17
N SER A 657 55.20 6.36 -28.07
CA SER A 657 55.64 5.75 -29.33
C SER A 657 55.51 6.81 -30.43
N GLY A 658 56.64 7.34 -30.86
CA GLY A 658 56.76 8.12 -32.09
C GLY A 658 58.08 7.78 -32.76
N ALA A 659 58.01 7.14 -33.93
CA ALA A 659 59.02 7.06 -34.99
C ALA A 659 58.33 6.31 -36.15
N SER A 660 57.90 6.97 -37.24
CA SER A 660 58.71 7.47 -38.37
C SER A 660 59.20 6.35 -39.30
N SER A 661 58.42 6.08 -40.36
CA SER A 661 58.82 5.88 -41.77
C SER A 661 57.66 5.27 -42.52
#